data_AF-A0A2V8TJ60-F1
#
_entry.id   AF-A0A2V8TJ60-F1
#
_cell.length_a   1.000
_cell.length_b   1.000
_cell.length_c   1.000
_cell.angle_alpha   90.00
_cell.angle_beta   90.00
_cell.angle_gamma   90.00
#
_symmetry.space_group_name_H-M   'P 1'
#
loop_
_entity.id
_entity.type
_entity.pdbx_description
1 polymer ?
#
loop_
_entity_poly.entity_id
_entity_poly.type
_entity_poly.pdbx_seq_one_letter_code
_entity_poly.pdbx_strand_id
1 'polypeptide(L)'
;PAARIRSVFRLPAGHRMAAPWPQPAGGAAGGGDPVFDFAGADAAARLVQAVVMEGGIVTAESRDGRFRACALTSVPADRREAALRRALDLEEFLAARLGPPVRPYLLILAPRTGDDMSIAVTPGPDGMAMSLGDGLPTRWLSIGRAIGGACLAGQAESGAVSEGNRWILESLPTFLTVVFSDQAGWRPRQRWYEEFYYTTAGLSLDLRHPGDLGDATEPLMREWRGAQILELISRDLQNGGASLEDSLRDLRRRGRRPDWNRIVGDWPGSVRDRLARFLAASPFPFPFPGPAGTSPPIALAAPAPLQAAKGVHRLDLYAGGRNLGLLEQCGCRSRQAGGMARRATLLKRRLRGATPALAFELGDAVPFDQNAFALERQKIAESDLALSLMAFAGESASVVAHAELTYGPRFLAERVARLTRGFSLVSANVSGPGLRLERSLEMPKLRPPLRIIGIEDPESYHLGRPLEFEDAVAAMTIEEPVAAIRNVLDRRGPDGRTRSGLTIVAGALGPSAVLDIHAALPDLPLILTDDYFRFTQDPRLRFERPLGGQGFSTSGRLGKTLLVVLRTDSYALTRIGLAARDDGTIAGSELEDIVLDETIADDPPVRARLDAHYARLAAESGLAEPPPIGARLRLSPDATYTGAAACAPCHPAETAQWKATPHASAYATLLSKRRQGVPGCFACHVTGYRQPTGYRVTSDVALRHVQCESCHGPGSRHVKDPRRDNIVRAPAAAVCTECHTEKQSEMTEQNFTDYRAKIVHAAGAGDH
;
A
#
# COMPACT_ATOMS: atom_id res chain seq x y z
N PRO A 1 8.37 34.04 -10.51
CA PRO A 1 8.43 33.68 -11.94
C PRO A 1 7.89 32.25 -12.14
N ALA A 2 6.57 32.13 -12.37
CA ALA A 2 5.90 30.85 -12.56
C ALA A 2 6.15 30.33 -13.98
N ALA A 3 6.59 29.09 -14.09
CA ALA A 3 6.78 28.42 -15.38
C ALA A 3 5.43 28.30 -16.12
N ARG A 4 5.34 28.86 -17.33
CA ARG A 4 4.18 28.73 -18.21
C ARG A 4 4.27 27.41 -18.97
N ILE A 5 3.27 26.56 -18.86
CA ILE A 5 3.10 25.37 -19.70
C ILE A 5 2.12 25.73 -20.83
N ARG A 6 2.48 25.40 -22.07
CA ARG A 6 1.69 25.69 -23.28
C ARG A 6 1.31 24.36 -23.93
N SER A 7 0.01 24.11 -24.10
CA SER A 7 -0.51 22.92 -24.79
C SER A 7 -1.24 23.35 -26.06
N VAL A 8 -0.98 22.67 -27.17
CA VAL A 8 -1.57 22.95 -28.49
C VAL A 8 -2.37 21.74 -28.93
N PHE A 9 -3.62 21.96 -29.37
CA PHE A 9 -4.50 20.92 -29.88
C PHE A 9 -4.76 21.14 -31.37
N ARG A 10 -4.73 20.07 -32.17
CA ARG A 10 -5.17 20.07 -33.57
C ARG A 10 -6.52 19.39 -33.67
N LEU A 11 -7.49 20.08 -34.25
CA LEU A 11 -8.75 19.45 -34.65
C LEU A 11 -8.56 18.71 -35.99
N PRO A 12 -9.18 17.54 -36.21
CA PRO A 12 -9.19 16.89 -37.51
C PRO A 12 -9.81 17.80 -38.59
N ALA A 13 -9.28 17.73 -39.82
CA ALA A 13 -9.77 18.54 -40.93
C ALA A 13 -11.30 18.37 -41.11
N GLY A 14 -12.03 19.49 -41.20
CA GLY A 14 -13.47 19.52 -41.40
C GLY A 14 -14.34 19.61 -40.13
N HIS A 15 -13.75 19.52 -38.93
CA HIS A 15 -14.49 19.69 -37.68
C HIS A 15 -14.51 21.15 -37.23
N ARG A 16 -15.70 21.68 -36.88
CA ARG A 16 -15.86 23.01 -36.27
C ARG A 16 -16.34 22.85 -34.83
N MET A 17 -15.73 23.59 -33.91
CA MET A 17 -16.19 23.67 -32.52
C MET A 17 -17.36 24.66 -32.43
N ALA A 18 -18.52 24.21 -31.96
CA ALA A 18 -19.67 25.06 -31.67
C ALA A 18 -19.74 25.31 -30.16
N ALA A 19 -19.36 26.52 -29.72
CA ALA A 19 -19.51 26.95 -28.34
C ALA A 19 -20.48 28.14 -28.28
N PRO A 20 -21.35 28.24 -27.25
CA PRO A 20 -22.36 29.30 -27.19
C PRO A 20 -21.83 30.67 -26.68
N TRP A 21 -20.52 30.92 -26.70
CA TRP A 21 -19.91 32.14 -26.14
C TRP A 21 -19.15 32.93 -27.21
N PRO A 22 -19.13 34.28 -27.16
CA PRO A 22 -18.49 35.11 -28.18
C PRO A 22 -16.97 34.91 -28.20
N GLN A 23 -16.39 34.80 -29.40
CA GLN A 23 -14.93 34.74 -29.55
C GLN A 23 -14.27 36.00 -28.98
N PRO A 24 -13.14 35.90 -28.27
CA PRO A 24 -12.42 37.09 -27.81
C PRO A 24 -11.93 37.87 -29.04
N ALA A 25 -12.35 39.13 -29.13
CA ALA A 25 -11.97 40.02 -30.21
C ALA A 25 -10.46 40.31 -30.14
N GLY A 26 -9.67 39.61 -30.97
CA GLY A 26 -8.22 39.85 -31.04
C GLY A 26 -7.40 38.65 -31.51
N GLY A 27 -7.79 37.98 -32.59
CA GLY A 27 -6.99 36.94 -33.23
C GLY A 27 -7.20 37.00 -34.75
N ALA A 28 -6.12 37.27 -35.49
CA ALA A 28 -6.14 37.61 -36.90
C ALA A 28 -6.83 36.56 -37.79
N ALA A 29 -7.43 37.05 -38.88
CA ALA A 29 -7.83 36.26 -40.03
C ALA A 29 -6.63 35.49 -40.58
N GLY A 30 -6.58 34.18 -40.34
CA GLY A 30 -5.56 33.31 -40.89
C GLY A 30 -5.47 31.98 -40.14
N GLY A 31 -6.31 31.02 -40.53
CA GLY A 31 -6.10 29.56 -40.48
C GLY A 31 -5.38 28.89 -39.29
N GLY A 32 -5.27 29.53 -38.13
CA GLY A 32 -4.55 29.00 -36.97
C GLY A 32 -5.47 28.22 -36.05
N ASP A 33 -4.99 27.06 -35.58
CA ASP A 33 -5.60 26.29 -34.51
C ASP A 33 -5.93 27.20 -33.31
N PRO A 34 -7.10 27.06 -32.65
CA PRO A 34 -7.44 27.90 -31.52
C PRO A 34 -6.45 27.67 -30.36
N VAL A 35 -5.75 28.72 -29.97
CA VAL A 35 -4.81 28.70 -28.83
C VAL A 35 -5.53 29.31 -27.63
N PHE A 36 -5.68 28.51 -26.57
CA PHE A 36 -6.26 28.96 -25.31
C PHE A 36 -5.18 29.13 -24.24
N ASP A 37 -5.22 30.25 -23.51
CA ASP A 37 -4.34 30.54 -22.37
C ASP A 37 -5.10 30.27 -21.07
N PHE A 38 -4.64 29.29 -20.28
CA PHE A 38 -5.34 28.80 -19.08
C PHE A 38 -4.53 29.02 -17.79
N ALA A 39 -3.97 30.22 -17.60
CA ALA A 39 -3.34 30.58 -16.34
C ALA A 39 -4.37 30.58 -15.18
N GLY A 40 -4.15 29.77 -14.12
CA GLY A 40 -4.94 29.84 -12.88
C GLY A 40 -6.33 29.18 -12.91
N ALA A 41 -6.49 28.07 -13.62
CA ALA A 41 -7.77 27.51 -14.08
C ALA A 41 -8.92 27.34 -13.05
N ASP A 42 -10.02 28.07 -13.30
CA ASP A 42 -11.39 27.90 -12.77
C ASP A 42 -12.09 26.64 -13.34
N ALA A 43 -13.17 26.20 -12.67
CA ALA A 43 -14.14 25.18 -13.04
C ALA A 43 -14.51 25.17 -14.55
N ALA A 44 -14.61 26.34 -15.18
CA ALA A 44 -14.92 26.49 -16.60
C ALA A 44 -13.86 25.85 -17.53
N ALA A 45 -12.57 25.93 -17.20
CA ALA A 45 -11.50 25.37 -18.03
C ALA A 45 -11.49 23.83 -17.99
N ARG A 46 -11.85 23.24 -16.85
CA ARG A 46 -11.98 21.78 -16.67
C ARG A 46 -13.18 21.23 -17.43
N LEU A 47 -14.28 21.98 -17.45
CA LEU A 47 -15.46 21.67 -18.24
C LEU A 47 -15.15 21.67 -19.74
N VAL A 48 -14.40 22.67 -20.22
CA VAL A 48 -13.95 22.75 -21.62
C VAL A 48 -13.05 21.57 -21.99
N GLN A 49 -12.07 21.22 -21.14
CA GLN A 49 -11.21 20.06 -21.40
C GLN A 49 -12.00 18.75 -21.48
N ALA A 50 -12.93 18.53 -20.54
CA ALA A 50 -13.75 17.32 -20.53
C ALA A 50 -14.65 17.23 -21.77
N VAL A 51 -15.28 18.34 -22.17
CA VAL A 51 -16.17 18.36 -23.35
C VAL A 51 -15.40 18.19 -24.66
N VAL A 52 -14.21 18.78 -24.76
CA VAL A 52 -13.38 18.70 -25.97
C VAL A 52 -12.75 17.32 -26.14
N MET A 53 -12.38 16.63 -25.05
CA MET A 53 -11.68 15.35 -25.11
C MET A 53 -12.62 14.13 -25.18
N GLU A 54 -13.79 14.18 -24.53
CA GLU A 54 -14.60 12.96 -24.25
C GLU A 54 -16.07 13.06 -24.69
N GLY A 55 -16.52 14.19 -25.25
CA GLY A 55 -17.88 14.38 -25.79
C GLY A 55 -18.80 15.28 -24.95
N GLY A 56 -20.12 15.17 -25.15
CA GLY A 56 -21.11 16.02 -24.46
C GLY A 56 -21.19 15.79 -22.94
N ILE A 57 -21.91 16.66 -22.23
CA ILE A 57 -22.18 16.51 -20.79
C ILE A 57 -23.67 16.54 -20.49
N VAL A 58 -24.06 15.82 -19.44
CA VAL A 58 -25.36 15.93 -18.78
C VAL A 58 -25.12 16.57 -17.42
N THR A 59 -25.94 17.56 -17.07
CA THR A 59 -25.78 18.34 -15.84
C THR A 59 -26.94 18.10 -14.88
N ALA A 60 -26.62 18.02 -13.60
CA ALA A 60 -27.56 18.04 -12.50
C ALA A 60 -27.12 19.14 -11.51
N GLU A 61 -28.06 19.84 -10.89
CA GLU A 61 -27.79 21.01 -10.07
C GLU A 61 -28.57 20.94 -8.75
N SER A 62 -27.96 21.42 -7.67
CA SER A 62 -28.61 21.55 -6.36
C SER A 62 -29.75 22.56 -6.43
N ARG A 63 -30.70 22.48 -5.48
CA ARG A 63 -31.87 23.37 -5.45
C ARG A 63 -31.52 24.86 -5.35
N ASP A 64 -30.39 25.19 -4.76
CA ASP A 64 -29.95 26.58 -4.56
C ASP A 64 -28.98 27.08 -5.65
N GLY A 65 -28.67 26.23 -6.64
CA GLY A 65 -27.77 26.52 -7.75
C GLY A 65 -26.29 26.64 -7.38
N ARG A 66 -25.91 26.32 -6.15
CA ARG A 66 -24.53 26.46 -5.65
C ARG A 66 -23.68 25.23 -5.86
N PHE A 67 -24.27 24.08 -6.16
CA PHE A 67 -23.56 22.88 -6.53
C PHE A 67 -24.05 22.37 -7.87
N ARG A 68 -23.12 22.12 -8.79
CA ARG A 68 -23.41 21.53 -10.09
C ARG A 68 -22.59 20.28 -10.26
N ALA A 69 -23.24 19.17 -10.60
CA ALA A 69 -22.60 17.95 -11.04
C ALA A 69 -22.77 17.80 -12.56
N CYS A 70 -21.70 17.55 -13.27
CA CYS A 70 -21.70 17.28 -14.71
C CYS A 70 -21.18 15.86 -14.92
N ALA A 71 -21.77 15.12 -15.85
CA ALA A 71 -21.28 13.80 -16.21
C ALA A 71 -21.18 13.66 -17.74
N LEU A 72 -20.08 13.08 -18.22
CA LEU A 72 -19.83 12.94 -19.64
C LEU A 72 -20.80 11.95 -20.29
N THR A 73 -21.22 12.24 -21.53
CA THR A 73 -22.13 11.38 -22.31
C THR A 73 -21.50 10.05 -22.69
N SER A 74 -20.16 9.95 -22.63
CA SER A 74 -19.41 8.72 -22.79
C SER A 74 -19.59 7.73 -21.63
N VAL A 75 -20.10 8.17 -20.47
CA VAL A 75 -20.54 7.28 -19.38
C VAL A 75 -21.90 6.67 -19.75
N PRO A 76 -22.11 5.35 -19.60
CA PRO A 76 -23.42 4.70 -19.82
C PRO A 76 -24.56 5.41 -19.08
N ALA A 77 -25.73 5.52 -19.72
CA ALA A 77 -26.82 6.39 -19.25
C ALA A 77 -27.32 6.04 -17.84
N ASP A 78 -27.50 4.76 -17.55
CA ASP A 78 -27.89 4.22 -16.25
C ASP A 78 -26.87 4.58 -15.15
N ARG A 79 -25.57 4.40 -15.44
CA ARG A 79 -24.48 4.72 -14.51
C ARG A 79 -24.37 6.22 -14.28
N ARG A 80 -24.53 7.00 -15.34
CA ARG A 80 -24.50 8.47 -15.31
C ARG A 80 -25.61 9.03 -14.44
N GLU A 81 -26.85 8.58 -14.66
CA GLU A 81 -28.01 9.02 -13.89
C GLU A 81 -27.87 8.65 -12.41
N ALA A 82 -27.45 7.42 -12.12
CA ALA A 82 -27.19 6.98 -10.76
C ALA A 82 -26.12 7.84 -10.07
N ALA A 83 -25.00 8.13 -10.75
CA ALA A 83 -23.92 8.93 -10.17
C ALA A 83 -24.31 10.41 -9.96
N LEU A 84 -24.99 11.03 -10.92
CA LEU A 84 -25.48 12.41 -10.77
C LEU A 84 -26.46 12.52 -9.59
N ARG A 85 -27.38 11.56 -9.47
CA ARG A 85 -28.33 11.51 -8.34
C ARG A 85 -27.61 11.36 -7.00
N ARG A 86 -26.66 10.44 -6.90
CA ARG A 86 -25.87 10.23 -5.68
C ARG A 86 -25.08 11.47 -5.26
N ALA A 87 -24.49 12.18 -6.23
CA ALA A 87 -23.76 13.42 -5.96
C ALA A 87 -24.68 14.51 -5.39
N LEU A 88 -25.89 14.65 -5.93
CA LEU A 88 -26.89 15.59 -5.41
C LEU A 88 -27.42 15.18 -4.02
N ASP A 89 -27.70 13.90 -3.80
CA ASP A 89 -28.15 13.41 -2.49
C ASP A 89 -27.07 13.64 -1.41
N LEU A 90 -25.80 13.41 -1.74
CA LEU A 90 -24.66 13.67 -0.86
C LEU A 90 -24.49 15.16 -0.56
N GLU A 91 -24.60 16.01 -1.59
CA GLU A 91 -24.54 17.46 -1.40
C GLU A 91 -25.72 17.95 -0.55
N GLU A 92 -26.95 17.52 -0.82
CA GLU A 92 -28.13 17.90 -0.04
C GLU A 92 -27.97 17.46 1.43
N PHE A 93 -27.43 16.26 1.67
CA PHE A 93 -27.14 15.76 3.00
C PHE A 93 -26.13 16.64 3.75
N LEU A 94 -25.01 16.99 3.10
CA LEU A 94 -23.97 17.83 3.68
C LEU A 94 -24.46 19.26 3.87
N ALA A 95 -25.13 19.82 2.86
CA ALA A 95 -25.69 21.16 2.89
C ALA A 95 -26.77 21.29 3.97
N ALA A 96 -27.56 20.25 4.24
CA ALA A 96 -28.52 20.20 5.34
C ALA A 96 -27.87 20.39 6.72
N ARG A 97 -26.60 19.99 6.90
CA ARG A 97 -25.89 19.96 8.19
C ARG A 97 -24.85 21.06 8.33
N LEU A 98 -24.10 21.35 7.27
CA LEU A 98 -23.00 22.32 7.25
C LEU A 98 -23.40 23.66 6.62
N GLY A 99 -24.53 23.71 5.91
CA GLY A 99 -24.88 24.81 5.02
C GLY A 99 -24.42 24.55 3.58
N PRO A 100 -25.01 25.22 2.58
CA PRO A 100 -24.61 25.03 1.19
C PRO A 100 -23.18 25.54 0.96
N PRO A 101 -22.52 25.13 -0.14
CA PRO A 101 -21.23 25.66 -0.53
C PRO A 101 -21.18 27.20 -0.48
N VAL A 102 -20.09 27.73 0.08
CA VAL A 102 -19.94 29.19 0.26
C VAL A 102 -19.83 29.89 -1.10
N ARG A 103 -19.25 29.20 -2.08
CA ARG A 103 -19.13 29.58 -3.49
C ARG A 103 -19.73 28.50 -4.38
N PRO A 104 -20.10 28.82 -5.64
CA PRO A 104 -20.48 27.81 -6.62
C PRO A 104 -19.40 26.74 -6.72
N TYR A 105 -19.81 25.47 -6.65
CA TYR A 105 -18.93 24.32 -6.70
C TYR A 105 -19.32 23.42 -7.87
N LEU A 106 -18.34 23.09 -8.71
CA LEU A 106 -18.52 22.20 -9.86
C LEU A 106 -17.87 20.84 -9.60
N LEU A 107 -18.66 19.77 -9.71
CA LEU A 107 -18.20 18.39 -9.79
C LEU A 107 -18.31 17.89 -11.23
N ILE A 108 -17.20 17.42 -11.82
CA ILE A 108 -17.21 16.79 -13.15
C ILE A 108 -16.94 15.29 -13.00
N LEU A 109 -17.81 14.47 -13.57
CA LEU A 109 -17.81 13.02 -13.54
C LEU A 109 -17.45 12.48 -14.93
N ALA A 110 -16.30 11.84 -15.05
CA ALA A 110 -15.76 11.33 -16.31
C ALA A 110 -15.67 9.79 -16.33
N PRO A 111 -15.71 9.11 -17.49
CA PRO A 111 -15.37 7.69 -17.53
C PRO A 111 -13.89 7.48 -17.23
N ARG A 112 -13.54 6.24 -16.88
CA ARG A 112 -12.15 5.78 -16.93
C ARG A 112 -11.88 5.20 -18.31
N THR A 113 -10.90 5.72 -19.03
CA THR A 113 -10.44 5.16 -20.30
C THR A 113 -9.37 4.09 -20.06
N GLY A 114 -9.50 2.96 -20.75
CA GLY A 114 -8.44 1.97 -20.91
C GLY A 114 -7.59 2.33 -22.12
N ASP A 115 -6.27 2.33 -21.91
CA ASP A 115 -5.14 2.63 -22.80
C ASP A 115 -4.88 4.14 -23.07
N ASP A 116 -3.94 4.67 -22.28
CA ASP A 116 -3.21 5.94 -22.40
C ASP A 116 -4.03 7.25 -22.47
N MET A 117 -4.31 7.83 -21.28
CA MET A 117 -4.06 9.24 -20.89
C MET A 117 -4.96 9.62 -19.70
N SER A 118 -4.36 9.96 -18.56
CA SER A 118 -5.08 10.47 -17.38
C SER A 118 -5.35 11.98 -17.49
N ILE A 119 -6.58 12.43 -17.28
CA ILE A 119 -6.81 13.82 -16.83
C ILE A 119 -6.94 13.79 -15.30
N ALA A 120 -5.83 14.06 -14.62
CA ALA A 120 -5.83 14.39 -13.21
C ALA A 120 -6.29 15.85 -13.06
N VAL A 121 -7.51 16.05 -12.60
CA VAL A 121 -7.98 17.37 -12.18
C VAL A 121 -7.84 17.46 -10.68
N THR A 122 -6.88 18.25 -10.21
CA THR A 122 -6.65 18.47 -8.78
C THR A 122 -7.84 19.22 -8.18
N PRO A 123 -8.37 18.88 -7.00
CA PRO A 123 -9.37 19.70 -6.33
C PRO A 123 -8.83 21.13 -6.14
N GLY A 124 -9.71 22.11 -6.38
CA GLY A 124 -9.45 23.52 -6.13
C GLY A 124 -10.59 24.13 -5.31
N PRO A 125 -10.43 25.36 -4.81
CA PRO A 125 -11.44 26.04 -3.99
C PRO A 125 -12.82 26.16 -4.65
N ASP A 126 -12.85 26.12 -5.98
CA ASP A 126 -14.05 26.36 -6.79
C ASP A 126 -14.50 25.11 -7.61
N GLY A 127 -13.95 23.91 -7.34
CA GLY A 127 -14.45 22.66 -7.95
C GLY A 127 -13.49 21.46 -8.00
N MET A 128 -14.00 20.32 -8.46
CA MET A 128 -13.32 19.01 -8.53
C MET A 128 -13.75 18.24 -9.78
N ALA A 129 -12.83 17.50 -10.42
CA ALA A 129 -13.21 16.49 -11.42
C ALA A 129 -12.66 15.12 -11.05
N MET A 130 -13.43 14.08 -11.32
CA MET A 130 -13.11 12.69 -10.99
C MET A 130 -13.60 11.72 -12.05
N SER A 131 -12.85 10.64 -12.24
CA SER A 131 -13.31 9.45 -12.95
C SER A 131 -14.33 8.68 -12.11
N LEU A 132 -15.44 8.27 -12.71
CA LEU A 132 -16.43 7.33 -12.17
C LEU A 132 -16.09 5.93 -12.64
N GLY A 133 -15.32 5.19 -11.85
CA GLY A 133 -15.45 3.74 -11.81
C GLY A 133 -16.67 3.41 -10.96
N ASP A 134 -17.74 2.90 -11.57
CA ASP A 134 -18.95 2.24 -11.04
C ASP A 134 -19.52 2.65 -9.65
N GLY A 135 -19.22 3.86 -9.18
CA GLY A 135 -19.65 4.35 -7.87
C GLY A 135 -18.92 3.71 -6.69
N LEU A 136 -17.62 3.47 -6.82
CA LEU A 136 -16.80 2.85 -5.78
C LEU A 136 -16.70 3.73 -4.51
N PRO A 137 -16.74 3.16 -3.28
CA PRO A 137 -17.04 3.96 -2.09
C PRO A 137 -15.94 4.91 -1.59
N THR A 138 -14.65 4.63 -1.83
CA THR A 138 -13.59 5.60 -1.44
C THR A 138 -13.59 6.87 -2.32
N ARG A 139 -14.13 6.79 -3.54
CA ARG A 139 -14.37 7.97 -4.39
C ARG A 139 -15.46 8.87 -3.81
N TRP A 140 -16.55 8.29 -3.30
CA TRP A 140 -17.63 9.06 -2.66
C TRP A 140 -17.19 9.78 -1.40
N LEU A 141 -16.30 9.17 -0.63
CA LEU A 141 -15.64 9.82 0.50
C LEU A 141 -14.84 11.05 0.07
N SER A 142 -14.03 10.92 -0.98
CA SER A 142 -13.24 12.04 -1.52
C SER A 142 -14.14 13.17 -2.03
N ILE A 143 -15.26 12.83 -2.68
CA ILE A 143 -16.28 13.78 -3.13
C ILE A 143 -16.92 14.49 -1.92
N GLY A 144 -17.36 13.74 -0.91
CA GLY A 144 -18.03 14.31 0.26
C GLY A 144 -17.10 15.16 1.12
N ARG A 145 -15.82 14.78 1.25
CA ARG A 145 -14.78 15.63 1.85
C ARG A 145 -14.63 16.96 1.14
N ALA A 146 -14.59 16.93 -0.19
CA ALA A 146 -14.42 18.14 -0.98
C ALA A 146 -15.67 19.05 -0.94
N ILE A 147 -16.87 18.46 -1.06
CA ILE A 147 -18.14 19.20 -0.92
C ILE A 147 -18.26 19.80 0.48
N GLY A 148 -18.05 19.01 1.53
CA GLY A 148 -18.12 19.48 2.92
C GLY A 148 -17.05 20.53 3.23
N GLY A 149 -15.85 20.40 2.66
CA GLY A 149 -14.82 21.44 2.70
C GLY A 149 -15.29 22.75 2.05
N ALA A 150 -15.97 22.68 0.90
CA ALA A 150 -16.55 23.85 0.23
C ALA A 150 -17.71 24.47 1.04
N CYS A 151 -18.48 23.68 1.80
CA CYS A 151 -19.48 24.18 2.75
C CYS A 151 -18.83 24.96 3.92
N LEU A 152 -17.66 24.53 4.38
CA LEU A 152 -16.95 25.11 5.52
C LEU A 152 -15.91 26.19 5.12
N ALA A 153 -15.72 26.41 3.82
CA ALA A 153 -14.75 27.35 3.29
C ALA A 153 -14.90 28.76 3.91
N GLY A 154 -13.79 29.34 4.38
CA GLY A 154 -13.78 30.65 5.04
C GLY A 154 -14.22 30.67 6.51
N GLN A 155 -14.67 29.55 7.10
CA GLN A 155 -14.88 29.48 8.55
C GLN A 155 -13.57 29.27 9.30
N ALA A 156 -12.69 28.41 8.78
CA ALA A 156 -11.35 28.16 9.34
C ALA A 156 -10.42 29.38 9.29
N GLU A 157 -10.58 30.24 8.28
CA GLU A 157 -9.76 31.45 8.08
C GLU A 157 -10.25 32.66 8.86
N SER A 158 -11.51 32.65 9.31
CA SER A 158 -12.17 33.81 9.96
C SER A 158 -11.89 33.96 11.46
N GLY A 159 -11.06 33.08 12.05
CA GLY A 159 -10.83 33.06 13.51
C GLY A 159 -12.05 32.62 14.33
N ALA A 160 -13.10 32.12 13.68
CA ALA A 160 -14.33 31.66 14.34
C ALA A 160 -14.14 30.40 15.20
N VAL A 161 -12.99 29.73 15.10
CA VAL A 161 -12.65 28.51 15.85
C VAL A 161 -11.24 28.66 16.42
N SER A 162 -11.06 28.32 17.69
CA SER A 162 -9.78 28.27 18.36
C SER A 162 -8.92 27.16 17.76
N GLU A 163 -7.61 27.35 17.83
CA GLU A 163 -6.63 26.39 17.31
C GLU A 163 -6.85 24.98 17.87
N GLY A 164 -7.14 24.86 19.17
CA GLY A 164 -7.45 23.58 19.83
C GLY A 164 -8.76 22.90 19.41
N ASN A 165 -9.68 23.60 18.75
CA ASN A 165 -10.95 23.05 18.23
C ASN A 165 -10.99 22.95 16.70
N ARG A 166 -9.92 23.36 16.01
CA ARG A 166 -9.84 23.37 14.55
C ARG A 166 -10.03 21.99 13.92
N TRP A 167 -9.62 20.93 14.63
CA TRP A 167 -9.81 19.54 14.20
C TRP A 167 -11.27 19.19 13.92
N ILE A 168 -12.24 19.84 14.59
CA ILE A 168 -13.69 19.59 14.39
C ILE A 168 -14.10 19.95 12.97
N LEU A 169 -13.69 21.14 12.50
CA LEU A 169 -13.97 21.60 11.14
C LEU A 169 -13.26 20.75 10.08
N GLU A 170 -12.02 20.35 10.36
CA GLU A 170 -11.24 19.51 9.46
C GLU A 170 -11.85 18.09 9.33
N SER A 171 -12.54 17.60 10.37
CA SER A 171 -13.04 16.23 10.46
C SER A 171 -14.50 16.03 10.06
N LEU A 172 -15.33 17.07 10.20
CA LEU A 172 -16.78 17.00 9.95
C LEU A 172 -17.15 16.53 8.53
N PRO A 173 -16.52 17.02 7.44
CA PRO A 173 -16.81 16.55 6.08
C PRO A 173 -16.60 15.04 5.94
N THR A 174 -15.50 14.53 6.50
CA THR A 174 -15.19 13.10 6.51
C THR A 174 -16.25 12.34 7.29
N PHE A 175 -16.49 12.69 8.57
CA PHE A 175 -17.49 12.04 9.43
C PHE A 175 -18.88 11.98 8.79
N LEU A 176 -19.40 13.10 8.29
CA LEU A 176 -20.74 13.19 7.72
C LEU A 176 -20.89 12.37 6.43
N THR A 177 -19.82 12.28 5.63
CA THR A 177 -19.84 11.45 4.41
C THR A 177 -19.94 9.96 4.75
N VAL A 178 -19.36 9.53 5.87
CA VAL A 178 -19.52 8.15 6.39
C VAL A 178 -20.97 7.87 6.75
N VAL A 179 -21.54 8.77 7.56
CA VAL A 179 -22.92 8.65 8.06
C VAL A 179 -23.89 8.59 6.89
N PHE A 180 -23.70 9.44 5.89
CA PHE A 180 -24.50 9.40 4.68
C PHE A 180 -24.36 8.08 3.92
N SER A 181 -23.12 7.61 3.72
CA SER A 181 -22.86 6.36 3.01
C SER A 181 -23.51 5.16 3.72
N ASP A 182 -23.54 5.17 5.05
CA ASP A 182 -24.24 4.19 5.88
C ASP A 182 -25.76 4.24 5.66
N GLN A 183 -26.37 5.42 5.83
CA GLN A 183 -27.82 5.61 5.66
C GLN A 183 -28.31 5.25 4.26
N ALA A 184 -27.49 5.52 3.25
CA ALA A 184 -27.84 5.25 1.87
C ALA A 184 -27.64 3.78 1.46
N GLY A 185 -27.07 2.94 2.35
CA GLY A 185 -26.66 1.57 2.00
C GLY A 185 -25.58 1.54 0.92
N TRP A 186 -24.87 2.66 0.72
CA TRP A 186 -23.77 2.82 -0.23
C TRP A 186 -22.43 2.46 0.37
N ARG A 187 -22.47 1.89 1.58
CA ARG A 187 -21.34 1.21 2.17
C ARG A 187 -20.69 0.34 1.09
N PRO A 188 -19.35 0.39 0.92
CA PRO A 188 -18.71 -0.86 0.54
C PRO A 188 -19.16 -1.84 1.62
N ARG A 189 -19.54 -3.06 1.29
CA ARG A 189 -19.74 -4.10 2.32
C ARG A 189 -18.50 -4.31 3.22
N GLN A 190 -17.42 -3.59 2.95
CA GLN A 190 -16.12 -3.62 3.56
C GLN A 190 -16.03 -2.71 4.80
N ARG A 191 -15.86 -3.32 5.98
CA ARG A 191 -15.28 -2.71 7.19
C ARG A 191 -13.85 -2.20 6.97
N TRP A 192 -13.31 -2.32 5.76
CA TRP A 192 -12.12 -1.61 5.29
C TRP A 192 -12.06 -0.14 5.74
N TYR A 193 -13.16 0.58 5.59
CA TYR A 193 -13.28 1.96 6.00
C TYR A 193 -13.11 2.11 7.52
N GLU A 194 -13.70 1.17 8.25
CA GLU A 194 -13.64 1.06 9.69
C GLU A 194 -12.27 0.59 10.19
N GLU A 195 -11.47 -0.16 9.43
CA GLU A 195 -10.14 -0.67 9.81
C GLU A 195 -8.98 0.24 9.35
N PHE A 196 -9.10 0.93 8.20
CA PHE A 196 -8.20 2.02 7.80
C PHE A 196 -8.23 3.18 8.81
N TYR A 197 -9.42 3.42 9.36
CA TYR A 197 -9.64 4.33 10.49
C TYR A 197 -8.67 4.03 11.65
N TYR A 198 -8.38 2.77 11.98
CA TYR A 198 -7.66 2.42 13.23
C TYR A 198 -6.21 1.94 13.06
N THR A 199 -5.74 1.66 11.83
CA THR A 199 -4.44 0.99 11.59
C THR A 199 -3.30 1.94 11.20
N THR A 200 -3.52 2.90 10.30
CA THR A 200 -2.46 3.81 9.77
C THR A 200 -2.18 5.02 10.65
N ALA A 201 -3.05 5.31 11.62
CA ALA A 201 -2.82 6.39 12.58
C ALA A 201 -1.94 5.96 13.77
N GLY A 202 -1.20 4.84 13.65
CA GLY A 202 -0.36 4.30 14.72
C GLY A 202 1.05 4.85 14.85
N LEU A 203 1.33 6.05 14.32
CA LEU A 203 2.55 6.78 14.64
C LEU A 203 2.28 7.74 15.81
N SER A 204 2.78 7.30 16.97
CA SER A 204 3.15 8.05 18.19
C SER A 204 2.73 9.53 18.27
N LEU A 205 1.59 9.79 18.91
CA LEU A 205 1.26 11.07 19.56
C LEU A 205 0.58 10.74 20.90
N ASP A 206 1.19 11.18 22.00
CA ASP A 206 0.69 11.03 23.37
C ASP A 206 -0.46 12.03 23.58
N LEU A 207 -1.71 11.58 23.47
CA LEU A 207 -2.90 12.42 23.47
C LEU A 207 -3.54 12.47 24.86
N ARG A 208 -3.06 13.33 25.74
CA ARG A 208 -3.69 13.55 27.05
C ARG A 208 -4.78 14.63 27.01
N HIS A 209 -4.88 15.47 25.96
CA HIS A 209 -5.94 16.46 25.77
C HIS A 209 -6.47 16.58 24.32
N PRO A 210 -7.78 16.81 24.08
CA PRO A 210 -8.34 17.00 22.73
C PRO A 210 -7.77 18.24 22.00
N GLY A 211 -7.24 19.21 22.74
CA GLY A 211 -6.55 20.39 22.20
C GLY A 211 -5.19 20.08 21.58
N ASP A 212 -4.55 18.98 22.00
CA ASP A 212 -3.23 18.54 21.51
C ASP A 212 -3.31 17.97 20.08
N LEU A 213 -4.53 17.73 19.56
CA LEU A 213 -4.73 17.45 18.13
C LEU A 213 -4.32 18.64 17.27
N GLY A 214 -4.39 19.87 17.80
CA GLY A 214 -3.90 21.08 17.11
C GLY A 214 -2.38 21.03 16.84
N ASP A 215 -1.62 20.34 17.68
CA ASP A 215 -0.15 20.23 17.61
C ASP A 215 0.34 19.12 16.65
N ALA A 216 -0.57 18.29 16.13
CA ALA A 216 -0.22 17.27 15.14
C ALA A 216 0.22 17.92 13.82
N THR A 217 1.42 17.61 13.35
CA THR A 217 2.05 18.29 12.19
C THR A 217 1.38 18.02 10.84
N GLU A 218 0.55 16.97 10.71
CA GLU A 218 -0.11 16.59 9.46
C GLU A 218 -1.65 16.82 9.48
N PRO A 219 -2.20 17.69 8.61
CA PRO A 219 -3.64 17.96 8.54
C PRO A 219 -4.51 16.74 8.27
N LEU A 220 -4.02 15.81 7.45
CA LEU A 220 -4.74 14.58 7.11
C LEU A 220 -4.97 13.72 8.37
N MET A 221 -3.96 13.60 9.23
CA MET A 221 -4.06 12.82 10.48
C MET A 221 -5.07 13.42 11.46
N ARG A 222 -5.19 14.75 11.53
CA ARG A 222 -6.18 15.44 12.37
C ARG A 222 -7.60 15.19 11.89
N GLU A 223 -7.83 15.28 10.59
CA GLU A 223 -9.12 15.03 9.96
C GLU A 223 -9.64 13.61 10.21
N TRP A 224 -8.80 12.59 10.04
CA TRP A 224 -9.23 11.20 10.22
C TRP A 224 -9.45 10.83 11.69
N ARG A 225 -8.54 11.23 12.59
CA ARG A 225 -8.69 10.96 14.03
C ARG A 225 -9.86 11.72 14.63
N GLY A 226 -10.05 12.97 14.23
CA GLY A 226 -11.21 13.74 14.68
C GLY A 226 -12.53 13.15 14.21
N ALA A 227 -12.59 12.55 13.01
CA ALA A 227 -13.81 11.89 12.53
C ALA A 227 -14.20 10.67 13.40
N GLN A 228 -13.22 9.93 13.94
CA GLN A 228 -13.46 8.85 14.91
C GLN A 228 -14.01 9.36 16.23
N ILE A 229 -13.43 10.46 16.73
CA ILE A 229 -13.90 11.11 17.96
C ILE A 229 -15.36 11.55 17.78
N LEU A 230 -15.71 12.15 16.63
CA LEU A 230 -17.09 12.54 16.31
C LEU A 230 -18.06 11.35 16.26
N GLU A 231 -17.65 10.20 15.72
CA GLU A 231 -18.46 8.97 15.72
C GLU A 231 -18.74 8.46 17.13
N LEU A 232 -17.72 8.40 17.99
CA LEU A 232 -17.88 8.00 19.39
C LEU A 232 -18.83 8.95 20.13
N ILE A 233 -18.67 10.25 19.92
CA ILE A 233 -19.57 11.27 20.49
C ILE A 233 -20.99 11.09 19.98
N SER A 234 -21.17 10.85 18.68
CA SER A 234 -22.49 10.66 18.06
C SER A 234 -23.26 9.52 18.72
N ARG A 235 -22.62 8.37 18.93
CA ARG A 235 -23.21 7.21 19.62
C ARG A 235 -23.57 7.52 21.07
N ASP A 236 -22.70 8.23 21.78
CA ASP A 236 -22.93 8.59 23.17
C ASP A 236 -24.08 9.59 23.34
N LEU A 237 -24.19 10.55 22.43
CA LEU A 237 -25.31 11.49 22.38
C LEU A 237 -26.64 10.77 22.08
N GLN A 238 -26.64 9.80 21.16
CA GLN A 238 -27.81 8.96 20.88
C GLN A 238 -28.29 8.17 22.12
N ASN A 239 -27.36 7.74 22.99
CA ASN A 239 -27.71 7.05 24.25
C ASN A 239 -28.25 7.99 25.34
N GLY A 240 -28.11 9.31 25.18
CA GLY A 240 -28.51 10.32 26.16
C GLY A 240 -29.54 11.35 25.66
N GLY A 241 -30.02 11.23 24.41
CA GLY A 241 -30.93 12.21 23.79
C GLY A 241 -30.69 12.40 22.28
N ALA A 242 -30.68 13.65 21.82
CA ALA A 242 -30.54 14.03 20.41
C ALA A 242 -29.17 13.64 19.82
N SER A 243 -29.12 13.20 18.56
CA SER A 243 -27.87 12.77 17.90
C SER A 243 -26.90 13.95 17.65
N LEU A 244 -25.64 13.64 17.32
CA LEU A 244 -24.70 14.67 16.86
C LEU A 244 -25.22 15.38 15.61
N GLU A 245 -25.89 14.67 14.70
CA GLU A 245 -26.52 15.27 13.51
C GLU A 245 -27.64 16.25 13.88
N ASP A 246 -28.47 15.90 14.86
CA ASP A 246 -29.53 16.80 15.35
C ASP A 246 -28.95 18.05 16.00
N SER A 247 -27.86 17.88 16.75
CA SER A 247 -27.12 18.99 17.34
C SER A 247 -26.54 19.93 16.26
N LEU A 248 -25.97 19.37 15.20
CA LEU A 248 -25.46 20.17 14.06
C LEU A 248 -26.59 20.91 13.33
N ARG A 249 -27.74 20.27 13.12
CA ARG A 249 -28.92 20.90 12.50
C ARG A 249 -29.49 22.02 13.38
N ASP A 250 -29.56 21.81 14.69
CA ASP A 250 -30.04 22.80 15.66
C ASP A 250 -29.10 24.02 15.74
N LEU A 251 -27.78 23.79 15.82
CA LEU A 251 -26.78 24.86 15.74
C LEU A 251 -26.94 25.69 14.46
N ARG A 252 -27.18 25.03 13.32
CA ARG A 252 -27.46 25.72 12.05
C ARG A 252 -28.76 26.52 12.09
N ARG A 253 -29.82 26.01 12.73
CA ARG A 253 -31.09 26.75 12.87
C ARG A 253 -30.93 28.00 13.74
N ARG A 254 -30.03 27.97 14.72
CA ARG A 254 -29.76 29.07 15.66
C ARG A 254 -28.85 30.18 15.10
N GLY A 255 -28.22 30.01 13.95
CA GLY A 255 -27.45 31.06 13.28
C GLY A 255 -26.73 30.62 11.99
N ARG A 256 -26.40 31.58 11.11
CA ARG A 256 -25.72 31.32 9.81
C ARG A 256 -24.27 30.78 9.94
N ARG A 257 -23.65 30.88 11.12
CA ARG A 257 -22.30 30.34 11.42
C ARG A 257 -22.32 29.75 12.84
N PRO A 258 -22.18 28.42 13.01
CA PRO A 258 -22.12 27.80 14.33
C PRO A 258 -20.93 28.32 15.14
N ASP A 259 -21.09 28.51 16.45
CA ASP A 259 -19.96 28.77 17.36
C ASP A 259 -19.26 27.44 17.70
N TRP A 260 -18.34 27.04 16.84
CA TRP A 260 -17.62 25.77 16.97
C TRP A 260 -16.74 25.69 18.21
N ASN A 261 -16.47 26.81 18.90
CA ASN A 261 -15.70 26.79 20.14
C ASN A 261 -16.52 26.28 21.33
N ARG A 262 -17.84 26.42 21.26
CA ARG A 262 -18.76 26.00 22.32
C ARG A 262 -19.24 24.57 22.18
N ILE A 263 -19.12 23.97 20.99
CA ILE A 263 -19.66 22.63 20.72
C ILE A 263 -19.14 21.59 21.72
N VAL A 264 -17.84 21.60 22.05
CA VAL A 264 -17.23 20.69 23.03
C VAL A 264 -17.65 21.06 24.46
N GLY A 265 -17.75 22.36 24.76
CA GLY A 265 -18.12 22.88 26.08
C GLY A 265 -19.60 22.62 26.44
N ASP A 266 -20.46 22.58 25.44
CA ASP A 266 -21.90 22.35 25.55
C ASP A 266 -22.25 20.86 25.58
N TRP A 267 -21.28 19.95 25.35
CA TRP A 267 -21.52 18.52 25.48
C TRP A 267 -21.86 18.12 26.93
N PRO A 268 -22.74 17.10 27.10
CA PRO A 268 -23.06 16.58 28.42
C PRO A 268 -21.78 16.23 29.20
N GLY A 269 -21.76 16.52 30.50
CA GLY A 269 -20.60 16.24 31.35
C GLY A 269 -20.15 14.77 31.29
N SER A 270 -21.10 13.84 31.18
CA SER A 270 -20.85 12.40 30.99
C SER A 270 -20.06 12.07 29.72
N VAL A 271 -20.30 12.80 28.63
CA VAL A 271 -19.59 12.66 27.35
C VAL A 271 -18.17 13.22 27.48
N ARG A 272 -18.02 14.41 28.08
CA ARG A 272 -16.71 15.03 28.33
C ARG A 272 -15.84 14.17 29.27
N ASP A 273 -16.42 13.63 30.34
CA ASP A 273 -15.71 12.79 31.30
C ASP A 273 -15.29 11.44 30.70
N ARG A 274 -16.13 10.84 29.84
CA ARG A 274 -15.76 9.62 29.10
C ARG A 274 -14.70 9.89 28.04
N LEU A 275 -14.79 11.01 27.33
CA LEU A 275 -13.77 11.44 26.38
C LEU A 275 -12.43 11.71 27.09
N ALA A 276 -12.45 12.36 28.26
CA ALA A 276 -11.25 12.59 29.06
C ALA A 276 -10.63 11.27 29.56
N ARG A 277 -11.44 10.31 30.02
CA ARG A 277 -10.97 8.96 30.37
C ARG A 277 -10.45 8.18 29.17
N PHE A 278 -11.11 8.31 28.01
CA PHE A 278 -10.71 7.72 26.73
C PHE A 278 -9.32 8.21 26.30
N LEU A 279 -9.10 9.52 26.35
CA LEU A 279 -7.82 10.14 26.01
C LEU A 279 -6.73 9.80 27.05
N ALA A 280 -7.10 9.72 28.33
CA ALA A 280 -6.16 9.36 29.39
C ALA A 280 -5.75 7.87 29.41
N ALA A 281 -6.44 6.98 28.69
CA ALA A 281 -6.32 5.53 28.85
C ALA A 281 -5.37 4.82 27.86
N SER A 282 -4.61 5.48 26.96
CA SER A 282 -3.72 4.72 26.07
C SER A 282 -2.61 5.47 25.32
N PRO A 283 -1.40 4.87 25.24
CA PRO A 283 -0.54 4.93 24.07
C PRO A 283 -0.98 3.96 22.94
N PHE A 284 -1.93 3.03 23.17
CA PHE A 284 -2.71 2.18 22.22
C PHE A 284 -3.55 1.20 23.08
N PRO A 285 -4.82 0.79 22.79
CA PRO A 285 -5.49 0.59 21.48
C PRO A 285 -7.00 1.00 21.43
N PHE A 286 -7.74 0.76 20.34
CA PHE A 286 -9.22 0.70 20.40
C PHE A 286 -9.83 -0.64 19.95
N PRO A 287 -10.79 -1.17 20.73
CA PRO A 287 -11.83 -2.09 20.28
C PRO A 287 -12.82 -1.45 19.36
N PHE A 288 -13.23 -2.21 18.34
CA PHE A 288 -14.53 -2.01 17.74
C PHE A 288 -15.64 -2.24 18.80
N PRO A 289 -16.48 -1.25 19.13
CA PRO A 289 -17.82 -1.56 19.63
C PRO A 289 -18.66 -1.88 18.40
N GLY A 290 -19.00 -3.17 18.25
CA GLY A 290 -20.12 -3.57 17.41
C GLY A 290 -21.42 -2.86 17.83
N PRO A 291 -22.49 -2.98 17.04
CA PRO A 291 -23.79 -2.36 17.35
C PRO A 291 -24.20 -2.69 18.80
N ALA A 292 -24.55 -1.64 19.55
CA ALA A 292 -25.09 -1.64 20.92
C ALA A 292 -25.08 -3.01 21.64
N GLY A 293 -23.96 -3.35 22.27
CA GLY A 293 -23.80 -4.56 23.09
C GLY A 293 -22.38 -5.07 23.07
N THR A 294 -21.51 -4.59 23.96
CA THR A 294 -20.14 -5.11 24.06
C THR A 294 -20.17 -6.52 24.64
N SER A 295 -20.22 -7.53 23.77
CA SER A 295 -19.85 -8.89 24.17
C SER A 295 -18.39 -8.90 24.64
N PRO A 296 -18.04 -9.68 25.68
CA PRO A 296 -16.66 -9.84 26.08
C PRO A 296 -15.83 -10.39 24.90
N PRO A 297 -14.52 -10.06 24.83
CA PRO A 297 -13.61 -10.62 23.84
C PRO A 297 -13.71 -12.15 23.78
N ILE A 298 -13.72 -12.70 22.57
CA ILE A 298 -13.72 -14.13 22.35
C ILE A 298 -12.30 -14.64 22.64
N ALA A 299 -12.16 -15.32 23.79
CA ALA A 299 -10.93 -16.00 24.14
C ALA A 299 -10.77 -17.25 23.27
N LEU A 300 -9.70 -17.29 22.48
CA LEU A 300 -9.32 -18.42 21.66
C LEU A 300 -8.59 -19.44 22.55
N ALA A 301 -9.12 -20.66 22.66
CA ALA A 301 -8.49 -21.71 23.45
C ALA A 301 -7.20 -22.20 22.77
N ALA A 302 -6.15 -22.53 23.55
CA ALA A 302 -4.98 -23.20 23.00
C ALA A 302 -5.37 -24.46 22.21
N PRO A 303 -4.80 -24.67 21.02
CA PRO A 303 -4.93 -25.93 20.32
C PRO A 303 -4.30 -27.06 21.13
N ALA A 304 -4.93 -28.24 21.12
CA ALA A 304 -4.33 -29.43 21.70
C ALA A 304 -3.02 -29.78 20.96
N PRO A 305 -1.99 -30.28 21.68
CA PRO A 305 -0.72 -30.65 21.07
C PRO A 305 -0.87 -31.84 20.11
N LEU A 306 0.15 -32.05 19.27
CA LEU A 306 0.19 -33.18 18.34
C LEU A 306 0.34 -34.50 19.11
N GLN A 307 -0.72 -35.31 19.09
CA GLN A 307 -0.75 -36.61 19.75
C GLN A 307 -1.13 -37.72 18.76
N ALA A 308 -0.51 -38.89 18.92
CA ALA A 308 -0.88 -40.08 18.19
C ALA A 308 -2.19 -40.63 18.77
N ALA A 309 -3.18 -40.85 17.92
CA ALA A 309 -4.44 -41.46 18.30
C ALA A 309 -5.00 -42.31 17.16
N LYS A 310 -5.79 -43.33 17.50
CA LYS A 310 -6.45 -44.19 16.50
C LYS A 310 -7.38 -43.35 15.61
N GLY A 311 -7.24 -43.49 14.29
CA GLY A 311 -8.04 -42.75 13.32
C GLY A 311 -7.63 -41.28 13.14
N VAL A 312 -6.45 -40.89 13.64
CA VAL A 312 -5.88 -39.55 13.46
C VAL A 312 -4.63 -39.65 12.58
N HIS A 313 -4.57 -38.78 11.57
CA HIS A 313 -3.52 -38.73 10.56
C HIS A 313 -2.66 -37.49 10.72
N ARG A 314 -1.36 -37.65 10.47
CA ARG A 314 -0.36 -36.56 10.55
C ARG A 314 -0.21 -35.93 9.16
N LEU A 315 -0.20 -34.60 9.11
CA LEU A 315 0.00 -33.81 7.90
C LEU A 315 0.77 -32.54 8.28
N ASP A 316 1.75 -32.15 7.47
CA ASP A 316 2.42 -30.85 7.59
C ASP A 316 1.98 -29.92 6.45
N LEU A 317 1.61 -28.69 6.80
CA LEU A 317 1.42 -27.61 5.81
C LEU A 317 2.55 -26.61 5.95
N TYR A 318 3.22 -26.27 4.86
CA TYR A 318 4.22 -25.20 4.82
C TYR A 318 3.58 -24.00 4.14
N ALA A 319 3.30 -22.95 4.91
CA ALA A 319 2.61 -21.77 4.43
C ALA A 319 3.51 -20.53 4.53
N GLY A 320 3.54 -19.75 3.46
CA GLY A 320 4.06 -18.38 3.43
C GLY A 320 2.92 -17.38 3.27
N GLY A 321 3.21 -16.12 3.55
CA GLY A 321 2.37 -14.99 3.18
C GLY A 321 3.23 -13.80 2.80
N ARG A 322 2.72 -12.88 1.97
CA ARG A 322 3.36 -11.59 1.66
C ARG A 322 4.81 -11.73 1.17
N ASN A 323 5.04 -12.58 0.17
CA ASN A 323 6.35 -12.64 -0.49
C ASN A 323 6.71 -11.32 -1.20
N LEU A 324 5.71 -10.56 -1.68
CA LEU A 324 5.81 -9.23 -2.28
C LEU A 324 6.89 -9.15 -3.38
N GLY A 325 7.04 -10.22 -4.16
CA GLY A 325 8.04 -10.32 -5.22
C GLY A 325 9.47 -10.42 -4.75
N LEU A 326 9.74 -10.72 -3.47
CA LEU A 326 11.10 -10.84 -2.95
C LEU A 326 11.80 -12.10 -3.48
N LEU A 327 12.50 -11.93 -4.59
CA LEU A 327 13.26 -13.01 -5.21
C LEU A 327 14.48 -13.39 -4.36
N GLU A 328 15.19 -12.41 -3.83
CA GLU A 328 16.41 -12.62 -3.05
C GLU A 328 16.86 -11.39 -2.27
N GLN A 329 17.60 -11.66 -1.18
CA GLN A 329 18.11 -10.63 -0.27
C GLN A 329 19.23 -9.78 -0.89
N CYS A 330 19.31 -8.51 -0.51
CA CYS A 330 20.30 -7.53 -1.02
C CYS A 330 21.75 -8.00 -0.86
N GLY A 331 22.07 -8.83 0.14
CA GLY A 331 23.47 -9.11 0.52
C GLY A 331 24.11 -8.05 1.44
N CYS A 332 23.42 -6.93 1.67
CA CYS A 332 23.96 -5.67 2.22
C CYS A 332 23.93 -5.54 3.76
N ARG A 333 23.20 -6.41 4.48
CA ARG A 333 23.07 -6.39 5.94
C ARG A 333 23.62 -7.66 6.58
N SER A 334 24.01 -7.59 7.85
CA SER A 334 24.23 -8.79 8.67
C SER A 334 22.88 -9.48 8.97
N ARG A 335 22.86 -10.81 9.14
CA ARG A 335 21.68 -11.61 9.51
C ARG A 335 20.50 -11.51 8.53
N GLN A 336 20.75 -11.80 7.26
CA GLN A 336 19.71 -11.77 6.23
C GLN A 336 18.85 -13.04 6.27
N ALA A 337 17.54 -12.89 6.32
CA ALA A 337 16.56 -13.96 6.17
C ALA A 337 15.78 -13.81 4.86
N GLY A 338 15.22 -14.88 4.30
CA GLY A 338 14.35 -14.86 3.12
C GLY A 338 15.01 -15.30 1.82
N GLY A 339 14.30 -15.07 0.71
CA GLY A 339 14.78 -15.34 -0.66
C GLY A 339 14.45 -16.74 -1.18
N MET A 340 14.16 -16.80 -2.48
CA MET A 340 13.61 -17.99 -3.14
C MET A 340 14.59 -19.17 -3.21
N ALA A 341 15.90 -18.91 -3.22
CA ALA A 341 16.91 -19.98 -3.26
C ALA A 341 16.93 -20.80 -1.96
N ARG A 342 16.87 -20.14 -0.79
CA ARG A 342 16.80 -20.83 0.51
C ARG A 342 15.46 -21.50 0.72
N ARG A 343 14.38 -20.81 0.31
CA ARG A 343 13.01 -21.35 0.31
C ARG A 343 12.94 -22.67 -0.44
N ALA A 344 13.53 -22.74 -1.63
CA ALA A 344 13.59 -23.97 -2.43
C ALA A 344 14.38 -25.10 -1.74
N THR A 345 15.54 -24.81 -1.15
CA THR A 345 16.30 -25.81 -0.37
C THR A 345 15.46 -26.38 0.78
N LEU A 346 14.83 -25.50 1.56
CA LEU A 346 13.99 -25.89 2.69
C LEU A 346 12.83 -26.79 2.23
N LEU A 347 12.05 -26.34 1.25
CA LEU A 347 10.86 -27.05 0.79
C LEU A 347 11.19 -28.39 0.13
N LYS A 348 12.20 -28.46 -0.73
CA LYS A 348 12.64 -29.73 -1.34
C LYS A 348 13.04 -30.77 -0.30
N ARG A 349 13.63 -30.35 0.82
CA ARG A 349 13.97 -31.23 1.94
C ARG A 349 12.73 -31.65 2.72
N ARG A 350 11.88 -30.69 3.10
CA ARG A 350 10.73 -30.92 3.99
C ARG A 350 9.60 -31.70 3.30
N LEU A 351 9.31 -31.41 2.03
CA LEU A 351 8.25 -32.08 1.25
C LEU A 351 8.57 -33.54 0.89
N ARG A 352 9.83 -33.97 1.03
CA ARG A 352 10.27 -35.37 0.85
C ARG A 352 10.36 -36.15 2.17
N GLY A 353 9.90 -35.55 3.28
CA GLY A 353 9.89 -36.18 4.59
C GLY A 353 8.91 -37.36 4.69
N ALA A 354 8.96 -38.07 5.83
CA ALA A 354 8.08 -39.20 6.10
C ALA A 354 6.62 -38.80 6.36
N THR A 355 6.40 -37.59 6.90
CA THR A 355 5.06 -37.02 7.09
C THR A 355 4.54 -36.50 5.76
N PRO A 356 3.31 -36.84 5.33
CA PRO A 356 2.67 -36.18 4.20
C PRO A 356 2.72 -34.66 4.36
N ALA A 357 3.05 -33.94 3.29
CA ALA A 357 3.22 -32.50 3.36
C ALA A 357 2.78 -31.79 2.07
N LEU A 358 2.36 -30.54 2.23
CA LEU A 358 2.00 -29.62 1.14
C LEU A 358 2.58 -28.24 1.43
N ALA A 359 2.99 -27.52 0.38
CA ALA A 359 3.40 -26.12 0.50
C ALA A 359 2.54 -25.21 -0.39
N PHE A 360 2.16 -24.04 0.12
CA PHE A 360 1.39 -23.03 -0.61
C PHE A 360 1.60 -21.61 -0.01
N GLU A 361 1.18 -20.60 -0.74
CA GLU A 361 1.28 -19.18 -0.36
C GLU A 361 -0.12 -18.59 -0.11
N LEU A 362 -0.24 -17.70 0.88
CA LEU A 362 -1.51 -17.03 1.24
C LEU A 362 -1.84 -15.79 0.39
N GLY A 363 -1.06 -15.53 -0.65
CA GLY A 363 -1.21 -14.42 -1.56
C GLY A 363 -0.15 -13.35 -1.35
N ASP A 364 -0.30 -12.23 -2.05
CA ASP A 364 0.69 -11.16 -2.08
C ASP A 364 2.06 -11.69 -2.53
N ALA A 365 2.05 -12.56 -3.54
CA ALA A 365 3.23 -13.28 -4.02
C ALA A 365 4.09 -12.41 -4.95
N VAL A 366 3.45 -11.53 -5.72
CA VAL A 366 4.07 -10.67 -6.75
C VAL A 366 4.55 -9.32 -6.18
N PRO A 367 5.49 -8.62 -6.85
CA PRO A 367 5.91 -7.27 -6.45
C PRO A 367 4.71 -6.34 -6.28
N PHE A 368 4.65 -5.68 -5.13
CA PHE A 368 3.67 -4.65 -4.82
C PHE A 368 4.40 -3.41 -4.31
N ASP A 369 4.04 -2.26 -4.85
CA ASP A 369 4.57 -0.97 -4.42
C ASP A 369 3.41 -0.05 -4.08
N GLN A 370 3.19 0.11 -2.77
CA GLN A 370 2.14 0.97 -2.22
C GLN A 370 2.26 2.43 -2.68
N ASN A 371 3.44 2.88 -3.13
CA ASN A 371 3.70 4.26 -3.54
C ASN A 371 3.74 4.45 -5.06
N ALA A 372 3.86 3.37 -5.86
CA ALA A 372 3.92 3.44 -7.32
C ALA A 372 3.20 2.26 -8.01
N PHE A 373 2.03 2.56 -8.59
CA PHE A 373 1.20 1.64 -9.39
C PHE A 373 1.69 1.48 -10.83
N ALA A 374 2.88 2.01 -11.15
CA ALA A 374 3.46 1.87 -12.48
C ALA A 374 3.83 0.40 -12.73
N LEU A 375 3.22 -0.17 -13.78
CA LEU A 375 3.53 -1.50 -14.24
C LEU A 375 4.83 -1.47 -15.07
N GLU A 376 5.96 -1.50 -14.38
CA GLU A 376 7.27 -1.53 -15.03
C GLU A 376 7.57 -2.94 -15.57
N ARG A 377 8.26 -3.00 -16.72
CA ARG A 377 8.70 -4.29 -17.33
C ARG A 377 9.47 -5.17 -16.34
N GLN A 378 10.24 -4.56 -15.44
CA GLN A 378 10.95 -5.27 -14.38
C GLN A 378 9.98 -5.97 -13.43
N LYS A 379 9.00 -5.26 -12.87
CA LYS A 379 8.00 -5.83 -11.94
C LYS A 379 7.23 -6.98 -12.58
N ILE A 380 6.92 -6.88 -13.88
CA ILE A 380 6.32 -7.97 -14.67
C ILE A 380 7.23 -9.21 -14.67
N ALA A 381 8.49 -9.04 -15.05
CA ALA A 381 9.45 -10.13 -15.15
C ALA A 381 9.75 -10.77 -13.79
N GLU A 382 9.80 -9.97 -12.72
CA GLU A 382 9.97 -10.44 -11.35
C GLU A 382 8.75 -11.21 -10.85
N SER A 383 7.53 -10.79 -11.21
CA SER A 383 6.28 -11.52 -10.92
C SER A 383 6.32 -12.94 -11.52
N ASP A 384 6.59 -13.02 -12.83
CA ASP A 384 6.64 -14.31 -13.55
C ASP A 384 7.72 -15.23 -12.96
N LEU A 385 8.88 -14.66 -12.61
CA LEU A 385 9.96 -15.41 -12.00
C LEU A 385 9.60 -15.89 -10.58
N ALA A 386 9.00 -15.05 -9.74
CA ALA A 386 8.61 -15.42 -8.39
C ALA A 386 7.67 -16.64 -8.40
N LEU A 387 6.60 -16.58 -9.20
CA LEU A 387 5.63 -17.68 -9.33
C LEU A 387 6.28 -18.95 -9.92
N SER A 388 7.20 -18.80 -10.88
CA SER A 388 7.95 -19.94 -11.44
C SER A 388 8.89 -20.58 -10.41
N LEU A 389 9.54 -19.79 -9.56
CA LEU A 389 10.43 -20.28 -8.51
C LEU A 389 9.65 -20.95 -7.37
N MET A 390 8.48 -20.43 -7.02
CA MET A 390 7.54 -21.07 -6.08
C MET A 390 7.15 -22.47 -6.55
N ALA A 391 6.67 -22.58 -7.80
CA ALA A 391 6.37 -23.87 -8.41
C ALA A 391 7.58 -24.82 -8.42
N PHE A 392 8.77 -24.30 -8.71
CA PHE A 392 10.00 -25.09 -8.71
C PHE A 392 10.45 -25.54 -7.32
N ALA A 393 10.15 -24.75 -6.28
CA ALA A 393 10.42 -25.09 -4.89
C ALA A 393 9.52 -26.24 -4.37
N GLY A 394 8.43 -26.55 -5.08
CA GLY A 394 7.48 -27.61 -4.76
C GLY A 394 6.15 -27.12 -4.18
N GLU A 395 5.88 -25.82 -4.25
CA GLU A 395 4.58 -25.28 -3.88
C GLU A 395 3.51 -25.66 -4.90
N SER A 396 2.29 -25.86 -4.40
CA SER A 396 1.16 -26.30 -5.24
C SER A 396 0.22 -25.17 -5.61
N ALA A 397 0.19 -24.09 -4.83
CA ALA A 397 -0.63 -22.93 -5.15
C ALA A 397 -0.16 -21.66 -4.43
N SER A 398 -0.64 -20.52 -4.95
CA SER A 398 -0.78 -19.27 -4.19
C SER A 398 -2.24 -18.85 -4.22
N VAL A 399 -2.75 -18.36 -3.10
CA VAL A 399 -4.01 -17.60 -3.10
C VAL A 399 -3.80 -16.31 -3.90
N VAL A 400 -4.85 -15.82 -4.56
CA VAL A 400 -4.84 -14.48 -5.16
C VAL A 400 -5.24 -13.48 -4.07
N ALA A 401 -4.35 -12.55 -3.77
CA ALA A 401 -4.65 -11.45 -2.85
C ALA A 401 -4.35 -10.09 -3.48
N HIS A 402 -4.29 -9.05 -2.66
CA HIS A 402 -4.18 -7.65 -3.04
C HIS A 402 -3.11 -7.36 -4.12
N ALA A 403 -1.88 -7.86 -3.95
CA ALA A 403 -0.78 -7.60 -4.90
C ALA A 403 -1.09 -8.12 -6.32
N GLU A 404 -1.72 -9.29 -6.42
CA GLU A 404 -2.08 -9.91 -7.70
C GLU A 404 -3.16 -9.11 -8.45
N LEU A 405 -4.03 -8.43 -7.71
CA LEU A 405 -5.15 -7.65 -8.26
C LEU A 405 -4.77 -6.21 -8.62
N THR A 406 -3.72 -5.68 -8.01
CA THR A 406 -3.27 -4.28 -8.09
C THR A 406 -3.04 -3.77 -9.52
N TYR A 407 -2.71 -4.66 -10.46
CA TYR A 407 -2.41 -4.30 -11.85
C TYR A 407 -3.53 -4.67 -12.84
N GLY A 408 -4.68 -5.10 -12.31
CA GLY A 408 -5.91 -5.37 -13.08
C GLY A 408 -6.02 -6.76 -13.71
N PRO A 409 -7.17 -7.08 -14.31
CA PRO A 409 -7.50 -8.45 -14.75
C PRO A 409 -6.59 -8.96 -15.87
N ARG A 410 -6.13 -8.10 -16.78
CA ARG A 410 -5.21 -8.49 -17.86
C ARG A 410 -3.86 -8.92 -17.30
N PHE A 411 -3.31 -8.15 -16.36
CA PHE A 411 -2.06 -8.51 -15.68
C PHE A 411 -2.17 -9.90 -15.08
N LEU A 412 -3.22 -10.13 -14.28
CA LEU A 412 -3.42 -11.42 -13.61
C LEU A 412 -3.64 -12.56 -14.60
N ALA A 413 -4.49 -12.37 -15.62
CA ALA A 413 -4.78 -13.38 -16.64
C ALA A 413 -3.51 -13.81 -17.42
N GLU A 414 -2.62 -12.87 -17.74
CA GLU A 414 -1.34 -13.19 -18.40
C GLU A 414 -0.42 -14.06 -17.53
N ARG A 415 -0.46 -13.89 -16.20
CA ARG A 415 0.36 -14.68 -15.25
C ARG A 415 -0.22 -16.07 -15.09
N VAL A 416 -1.55 -16.15 -14.94
CA VAL A 416 -2.29 -17.42 -14.94
C VAL A 416 -1.96 -18.24 -16.18
N ALA A 417 -1.91 -17.63 -17.36
CA ALA A 417 -1.58 -18.31 -18.61
C ALA A 417 -0.13 -18.82 -18.70
N ARG A 418 0.79 -18.28 -17.87
CA ARG A 418 2.22 -18.61 -17.84
C ARG A 418 2.61 -19.51 -16.66
N LEU A 419 1.67 -19.89 -15.81
CA LEU A 419 1.96 -20.72 -14.64
C LEU A 419 2.60 -22.05 -15.04
N THR A 420 3.54 -22.48 -14.22
CA THR A 420 4.18 -23.80 -14.39
C THR A 420 3.18 -24.89 -14.04
N ARG A 421 3.15 -25.98 -14.81
CA ARG A 421 2.27 -27.12 -14.57
C ARG A 421 2.43 -27.65 -13.14
N GLY A 422 1.31 -27.81 -12.44
CA GLY A 422 1.28 -28.29 -11.05
C GLY A 422 1.24 -27.18 -9.99
N PHE A 423 1.32 -25.91 -10.42
CA PHE A 423 1.11 -24.74 -9.57
C PHE A 423 -0.10 -23.95 -10.07
N SER A 424 -0.96 -23.52 -9.15
CA SER A 424 -2.18 -22.77 -9.48
C SER A 424 -2.29 -21.47 -8.68
N LEU A 425 -2.84 -20.42 -9.29
CA LEU A 425 -3.41 -19.29 -8.56
C LEU A 425 -4.86 -19.62 -8.21
N VAL A 426 -5.19 -19.54 -6.92
CA VAL A 426 -6.47 -19.99 -6.37
C VAL A 426 -7.26 -18.83 -5.80
N SER A 427 -8.50 -18.67 -6.24
CA SER A 427 -9.47 -17.74 -5.66
C SER A 427 -10.89 -18.18 -5.97
N ALA A 428 -11.70 -18.33 -4.93
CA ALA A 428 -13.12 -18.66 -5.05
C ALA A 428 -13.99 -17.45 -5.34
N ASN A 429 -13.55 -16.25 -4.93
CA ASN A 429 -14.36 -15.05 -4.95
C ASN A 429 -13.92 -14.00 -5.97
N VAL A 430 -12.76 -14.14 -6.63
CA VAL A 430 -12.34 -13.23 -7.70
C VAL A 430 -12.71 -13.78 -9.07
N SER A 431 -13.34 -12.95 -9.91
CA SER A 431 -13.61 -13.25 -11.32
C SER A 431 -13.51 -12.00 -12.19
N GLY A 432 -13.31 -12.17 -13.50
CA GLY A 432 -13.22 -11.04 -14.42
C GLY A 432 -13.02 -11.46 -15.88
N PRO A 433 -13.06 -10.52 -16.84
CA PRO A 433 -12.87 -10.79 -18.25
C PRO A 433 -11.51 -11.47 -18.52
N GLY A 434 -11.54 -12.62 -19.20
CA GLY A 434 -10.34 -13.38 -19.55
C GLY A 434 -9.64 -14.09 -18.38
N LEU A 435 -10.10 -13.90 -17.15
CA LEU A 435 -9.50 -14.48 -15.95
C LEU A 435 -10.06 -15.88 -15.66
N ARG A 436 -9.18 -16.89 -15.60
CA ARG A 436 -9.54 -18.28 -15.31
C ARG A 436 -8.79 -18.79 -14.08
N LEU A 437 -9.36 -18.55 -12.89
CA LEU A 437 -8.79 -19.00 -11.62
C LEU A 437 -9.43 -20.31 -11.16
N GLU A 438 -8.63 -21.14 -10.51
CA GLU A 438 -9.15 -22.29 -9.77
C GLU A 438 -9.83 -21.77 -8.50
N ARG A 439 -11.05 -22.24 -8.20
CA ARG A 439 -11.76 -21.81 -6.97
C ARG A 439 -11.17 -22.45 -5.72
N SER A 440 -10.60 -23.64 -5.86
CA SER A 440 -10.01 -24.39 -4.77
C SER A 440 -8.92 -25.34 -5.28
N LEU A 441 -7.88 -25.54 -4.48
CA LEU A 441 -6.89 -26.59 -4.69
C LEU A 441 -7.37 -27.88 -4.02
N GLU A 442 -7.37 -28.97 -4.77
CA GLU A 442 -7.90 -30.27 -4.34
C GLU A 442 -6.77 -31.30 -4.24
N MET A 443 -6.62 -31.93 -3.07
CA MET A 443 -5.58 -32.91 -2.75
C MET A 443 -6.19 -34.23 -2.26
N PRO A 444 -6.88 -34.98 -3.14
CA PRO A 444 -7.58 -36.21 -2.76
C PRO A 444 -6.68 -37.37 -2.37
N LYS A 445 -5.37 -37.28 -2.67
CA LYS A 445 -4.38 -38.31 -2.34
C LYS A 445 -3.84 -38.19 -0.90
N LEU A 446 -4.06 -37.05 -0.24
CA LEU A 446 -3.72 -36.89 1.17
C LEU A 446 -4.78 -37.58 2.04
N ARG A 447 -4.41 -37.92 3.27
CA ARG A 447 -5.33 -38.49 4.26
C ARG A 447 -5.30 -37.66 5.55
N PRO A 448 -6.42 -37.00 5.93
CA PRO A 448 -7.66 -36.87 5.14
C PRO A 448 -7.44 -36.18 3.78
N PRO A 449 -8.34 -36.38 2.80
CA PRO A 449 -8.38 -35.57 1.60
C PRO A 449 -8.41 -34.09 1.98
N LEU A 450 -7.64 -33.27 1.26
CA LEU A 450 -7.50 -31.85 1.60
C LEU A 450 -8.05 -30.96 0.49
N ARG A 451 -8.70 -29.87 0.89
CA ARG A 451 -9.19 -28.81 0.01
C ARG A 451 -8.75 -27.45 0.56
N ILE A 452 -8.15 -26.60 -0.27
CA ILE A 452 -7.85 -25.20 0.05
C ILE A 452 -8.74 -24.30 -0.80
N ILE A 453 -9.57 -23.49 -0.15
CA ILE A 453 -10.40 -22.46 -0.77
C ILE A 453 -9.67 -21.14 -0.59
N GLY A 454 -9.18 -20.57 -1.69
CA GLY A 454 -8.54 -19.26 -1.70
C GLY A 454 -9.59 -18.16 -1.64
N ILE A 455 -9.45 -17.19 -0.76
CA ILE A 455 -10.36 -16.05 -0.63
C ILE A 455 -9.52 -14.78 -0.61
N GLU A 456 -9.81 -13.86 -1.52
CA GLU A 456 -9.38 -12.48 -1.35
C GLU A 456 -10.30 -11.82 -0.33
N ASP A 457 -9.74 -11.22 0.71
CA ASP A 457 -10.53 -10.37 1.58
C ASP A 457 -10.69 -9.01 0.92
N PRO A 458 -11.89 -8.64 0.45
CA PRO A 458 -12.11 -7.33 -0.14
C PRO A 458 -11.84 -6.20 0.86
N GLU A 459 -11.69 -6.49 2.15
CA GLU A 459 -11.32 -5.54 3.20
C GLU A 459 -9.81 -5.48 3.49
N SER A 460 -8.99 -6.32 2.86
CA SER A 460 -7.54 -6.36 3.06
C SER A 460 -6.85 -5.43 2.07
N TYR A 461 -6.65 -4.15 2.44
CA TYR A 461 -5.76 -3.28 1.64
C TYR A 461 -4.53 -2.85 2.41
N HIS A 462 -3.39 -2.96 1.74
CA HIS A 462 -2.14 -2.36 2.18
C HIS A 462 -2.07 -0.91 1.69
N LEU A 463 -1.87 0.01 2.61
CA LEU A 463 -2.27 1.42 2.44
C LEU A 463 -1.16 2.29 1.91
N GLY A 464 -1.27 2.57 0.61
CA GLY A 464 -0.64 3.74 0.01
C GLY A 464 -1.59 4.48 -0.92
N ARG A 465 -2.37 3.76 -1.76
CA ARG A 465 -3.33 4.39 -2.68
C ARG A 465 -4.58 3.54 -2.99
N PRO A 466 -5.66 3.67 -2.20
CA PRO A 466 -6.86 2.84 -2.36
C PRO A 466 -7.64 3.12 -3.65
N LEU A 467 -7.56 4.33 -4.18
CA LEU A 467 -8.24 4.73 -5.43
C LEU A 467 -7.70 3.95 -6.63
N GLU A 468 -6.38 3.79 -6.73
CA GLU A 468 -5.71 3.06 -7.81
C GLU A 468 -5.96 1.56 -7.76
N PHE A 469 -6.05 0.97 -6.56
CA PHE A 469 -6.43 -0.43 -6.42
C PHE A 469 -7.91 -0.64 -6.79
N GLU A 470 -8.81 0.18 -6.26
CA GLU A 470 -10.23 0.17 -6.62
C GLU A 470 -10.43 0.24 -8.14
N ASP A 471 -9.64 1.11 -8.77
CA ASP A 471 -9.52 1.21 -10.20
C ASP A 471 -9.07 -0.12 -10.83
N ALA A 472 -7.97 -0.71 -10.39
CA ALA A 472 -7.47 -1.96 -10.93
C ALA A 472 -8.51 -3.08 -10.90
N VAL A 473 -9.33 -3.12 -9.84
CA VAL A 473 -10.36 -4.14 -9.64
C VAL A 473 -11.73 -3.79 -10.22
N ALA A 474 -11.94 -2.60 -10.79
CA ALA A 474 -13.23 -2.15 -11.32
C ALA A 474 -13.80 -3.05 -12.45
N ALA A 475 -12.92 -3.67 -13.23
CA ALA A 475 -13.31 -4.62 -14.29
C ALA A 475 -13.43 -6.06 -13.78
N MET A 476 -13.28 -6.29 -12.48
CA MET A 476 -13.37 -7.59 -11.82
C MET A 476 -14.59 -7.62 -10.91
N THR A 477 -14.98 -8.82 -10.49
CA THR A 477 -15.98 -9.07 -9.46
C THR A 477 -15.30 -9.79 -8.32
N ILE A 478 -15.37 -9.20 -7.13
CA ILE A 478 -14.95 -9.82 -5.87
C ILE A 478 -16.22 -10.14 -5.10
N GLU A 479 -16.62 -11.42 -5.11
CA GLU A 479 -17.78 -11.93 -4.38
C GLU A 479 -17.54 -11.84 -2.86
N GLU A 480 -18.63 -11.68 -2.11
CA GLU A 480 -18.59 -11.69 -0.65
C GLU A 480 -18.01 -13.03 -0.15
N PRO A 481 -17.01 -13.02 0.77
CA PRO A 481 -16.28 -14.22 1.21
C PRO A 481 -17.16 -15.41 1.59
N VAL A 482 -18.17 -15.22 2.44
CA VAL A 482 -19.05 -16.29 2.93
C VAL A 482 -19.85 -16.92 1.78
N ALA A 483 -20.42 -16.09 0.90
CA ALA A 483 -21.15 -16.55 -0.29
C ALA A 483 -20.25 -17.38 -1.22
N ALA A 484 -19.03 -16.90 -1.49
CA ALA A 484 -18.07 -17.61 -2.33
C ALA A 484 -17.64 -18.96 -1.73
N ILE A 485 -17.41 -19.02 -0.41
CA ILE A 485 -17.06 -20.27 0.28
C ILE A 485 -18.23 -21.26 0.18
N ARG A 486 -19.47 -20.83 0.45
CA ARG A 486 -20.66 -21.69 0.32
C ARG A 486 -20.80 -22.24 -1.10
N ASN A 487 -20.61 -21.39 -2.11
CA ASN A 487 -20.65 -21.79 -3.52
C ASN A 487 -19.62 -22.88 -3.88
N VAL A 488 -18.49 -22.95 -3.17
CA VAL A 488 -17.49 -24.03 -3.34
C VAL A 488 -17.88 -25.27 -2.54
N LEU A 489 -18.38 -25.11 -1.32
CA LEU A 489 -18.78 -26.22 -0.45
C LEU A 489 -20.00 -26.99 -1.00
N ASP A 490 -20.97 -26.28 -1.60
CA ASP A 490 -22.20 -26.86 -2.15
C ASP A 490 -21.98 -27.64 -3.45
N ARG A 491 -20.82 -27.46 -4.10
CA ARG A 491 -20.48 -28.18 -5.33
C ARG A 491 -20.15 -29.63 -5.02
N ARG A 492 -20.98 -30.52 -5.57
CA ARG A 492 -20.72 -31.96 -5.61
C ARG A 492 -19.58 -32.27 -6.58
N GLY A 493 -18.79 -33.30 -6.28
CA GLY A 493 -17.81 -33.83 -7.21
C GLY A 493 -18.45 -34.39 -8.49
N PRO A 494 -17.66 -34.75 -9.52
CA PRO A 494 -18.15 -35.41 -10.73
C PRO A 494 -18.90 -36.73 -10.45
N ASP A 495 -18.65 -37.32 -9.28
CA ASP A 495 -19.28 -38.53 -8.74
C ASP A 495 -20.55 -38.25 -7.90
N GLY A 496 -20.99 -36.98 -7.81
CA GLY A 496 -22.19 -36.58 -7.10
C GLY A 496 -22.08 -36.56 -5.57
N ARG A 497 -20.89 -36.82 -5.01
CA ARG A 497 -20.64 -36.83 -3.55
C ARG A 497 -20.07 -35.50 -3.06
N THR A 498 -20.40 -35.13 -1.83
CA THR A 498 -19.69 -34.09 -1.08
C THR A 498 -18.30 -34.62 -0.73
N ARG A 499 -17.25 -33.83 -1.00
CA ARG A 499 -15.88 -34.23 -0.65
C ARG A 499 -15.71 -34.10 0.87
N SER A 500 -15.71 -35.22 1.57
CA SER A 500 -15.35 -35.30 2.98
C SER A 500 -13.83 -35.19 3.15
N GLY A 501 -13.37 -34.39 4.11
CA GLY A 501 -11.95 -34.21 4.40
C GLY A 501 -11.65 -32.87 5.05
N LEU A 502 -10.36 -32.51 5.10
CA LEU A 502 -9.90 -31.26 5.70
C LEU A 502 -10.09 -30.10 4.73
N THR A 503 -11.04 -29.21 5.03
CA THR A 503 -11.22 -27.94 4.30
C THR A 503 -10.49 -26.81 5.00
N ILE A 504 -9.74 -26.04 4.21
CA ILE A 504 -8.96 -24.89 4.62
C ILE A 504 -9.49 -23.67 3.86
N VAL A 505 -9.88 -22.62 4.57
CA VAL A 505 -10.07 -21.29 3.96
C VAL A 505 -8.78 -20.50 4.18
N ALA A 506 -8.20 -20.00 3.09
CA ALA A 506 -6.88 -19.39 3.07
C ALA A 506 -6.88 -18.05 2.31
N GLY A 507 -6.17 -17.06 2.82
CA GLY A 507 -5.95 -15.76 2.18
C GLY A 507 -5.54 -14.67 3.19
N ALA A 508 -5.35 -13.45 2.72
CA ALA A 508 -5.04 -12.30 3.58
C ALA A 508 -6.28 -11.75 4.32
N LEU A 509 -6.93 -12.61 5.13
CA LEU A 509 -8.21 -12.34 5.78
C LEU A 509 -8.06 -11.54 7.07
N GLY A 510 -8.80 -10.43 7.18
CA GLY A 510 -8.86 -9.64 8.41
C GLY A 510 -9.72 -10.28 9.51
N PRO A 511 -9.64 -9.79 10.75
CA PRO A 511 -10.45 -10.27 11.87
C PRO A 511 -11.96 -10.27 11.58
N SER A 512 -12.42 -9.25 10.85
CA SER A 512 -13.81 -9.08 10.44
C SER A 512 -14.30 -10.21 9.54
N ALA A 513 -13.59 -10.47 8.45
CA ALA A 513 -13.86 -11.59 7.54
C ALA A 513 -13.83 -12.93 8.28
N VAL A 514 -12.85 -13.15 9.17
CA VAL A 514 -12.75 -14.40 9.95
C VAL A 514 -13.96 -14.61 10.87
N LEU A 515 -14.42 -13.56 11.56
CA LEU A 515 -15.60 -13.65 12.43
C LEU A 515 -16.88 -13.91 11.64
N ASP A 516 -17.05 -13.24 10.49
CA ASP A 516 -18.23 -13.41 9.64
C ASP A 516 -18.26 -14.82 9.01
N ILE A 517 -17.11 -15.35 8.57
CA ILE A 517 -16.94 -16.73 8.12
C ILE A 517 -17.27 -17.72 9.24
N HIS A 518 -16.73 -17.51 10.44
CA HIS A 518 -16.99 -18.40 11.58
C HIS A 518 -18.47 -18.40 11.98
N ALA A 519 -19.12 -17.23 12.04
CA ALA A 519 -20.53 -17.12 12.36
C ALA A 519 -21.42 -17.84 11.33
N ALA A 520 -21.05 -17.77 10.05
CA ALA A 520 -21.80 -18.37 8.96
C ALA A 520 -21.51 -19.86 8.73
N LEU A 521 -20.31 -20.33 9.09
CA LEU A 521 -19.76 -21.66 8.86
C LEU A 521 -19.01 -22.17 10.12
N PRO A 522 -19.70 -22.39 11.24
CA PRO A 522 -19.07 -22.69 12.55
C PRO A 522 -18.36 -24.05 12.61
N ASP A 523 -18.66 -24.95 11.67
CA ASP A 523 -18.04 -26.27 11.55
C ASP A 523 -16.81 -26.29 10.63
N LEU A 524 -16.40 -25.13 10.07
CA LEU A 524 -15.20 -25.05 9.22
C LEU A 524 -13.95 -25.47 10.02
N PRO A 525 -13.14 -26.43 9.54
CA PRO A 525 -12.02 -26.95 10.35
C PRO A 525 -10.87 -25.96 10.54
N LEU A 526 -10.48 -25.22 9.49
CA LEU A 526 -9.29 -24.40 9.48
C LEU A 526 -9.48 -23.11 8.68
N ILE A 527 -9.14 -21.99 9.30
CA ILE A 527 -8.93 -20.69 8.65
C ILE A 527 -7.47 -20.30 8.82
N LEU A 528 -6.83 -19.93 7.72
CA LEU A 528 -5.42 -19.57 7.67
C LEU A 528 -5.25 -18.19 7.01
N THR A 529 -4.61 -17.26 7.71
CA THR A 529 -4.40 -15.88 7.27
C THR A 529 -3.01 -15.36 7.60
N ASP A 530 -2.47 -14.42 6.82
CA ASP A 530 -1.22 -13.71 7.07
C ASP A 530 -1.41 -12.25 7.52
N ASP A 531 -2.65 -11.83 7.83
CA ASP A 531 -2.94 -10.46 8.27
C ASP A 531 -2.64 -10.19 9.76
N TYR A 532 -1.44 -10.56 10.18
CA TYR A 532 -1.01 -10.47 11.58
C TYR A 532 -1.25 -9.10 12.21
N PHE A 533 -0.96 -8.03 11.46
CA PHE A 533 -1.03 -6.67 11.98
C PHE A 533 -2.44 -6.30 12.42
N ARG A 534 -3.47 -6.57 11.59
CA ARG A 534 -4.87 -6.29 11.98
C ARG A 534 -5.31 -7.13 13.17
N PHE A 535 -4.87 -8.39 13.28
CA PHE A 535 -5.16 -9.22 14.46
C PHE A 535 -4.49 -8.70 15.74
N THR A 536 -3.31 -8.07 15.66
CA THR A 536 -2.67 -7.48 16.86
C THR A 536 -3.43 -6.28 17.41
N GLN A 537 -4.21 -5.62 16.56
CA GLN A 537 -4.94 -4.41 16.87
C GLN A 537 -6.42 -4.67 17.20
N ASP A 538 -6.95 -5.84 16.86
CA ASP A 538 -8.34 -6.20 17.11
C ASP A 538 -8.54 -6.88 18.47
N PRO A 539 -9.28 -6.27 19.41
CA PRO A 539 -9.47 -6.82 20.75
C PRO A 539 -10.72 -7.68 20.89
N ARG A 540 -11.48 -7.93 19.80
CA ARG A 540 -12.59 -8.90 19.81
C ARG A 540 -12.08 -10.33 19.92
N LEU A 541 -10.85 -10.59 19.49
CA LEU A 541 -10.18 -11.89 19.57
C LEU A 541 -9.01 -11.81 20.54
N ARG A 542 -8.95 -12.75 21.48
CA ARG A 542 -7.81 -12.86 22.42
C ARG A 542 -7.15 -14.22 22.28
N PHE A 543 -5.91 -14.21 21.82
CA PHE A 543 -5.05 -15.39 21.82
C PHE A 543 -4.47 -15.63 23.21
N GLU A 544 -4.39 -16.89 23.62
CA GLU A 544 -3.80 -17.27 24.91
C GLU A 544 -2.34 -16.81 25.03
N ARG A 545 -1.58 -16.87 23.93
CA ARG A 545 -0.28 -16.23 23.80
C ARG A 545 -0.45 -14.85 23.14
N PRO A 546 -0.16 -13.73 23.84
CA PRO A 546 -0.35 -12.39 23.29
C PRO A 546 0.48 -12.15 22.04
N LEU A 547 -0.06 -11.36 21.11
CA LEU A 547 0.57 -10.96 19.84
C LEU A 547 1.71 -9.92 19.99
N GLY A 548 2.17 -9.64 21.22
CA GLY A 548 3.16 -8.61 21.54
C GLY A 548 4.44 -9.19 22.13
N GLY A 549 5.34 -9.64 21.27
CA GLY A 549 6.66 -10.20 21.59
C GLY A 549 7.42 -10.55 20.32
N GLN A 550 8.68 -10.99 20.40
CA GLN A 550 9.46 -11.36 19.20
C GLN A 550 8.71 -12.41 18.35
N GLY A 551 8.07 -11.94 17.28
CA GLY A 551 8.29 -12.40 15.89
C GLY A 551 7.70 -13.72 15.40
N PHE A 552 6.62 -14.27 15.98
CA PHE A 552 6.12 -15.58 15.53
C PHE A 552 4.62 -15.62 15.18
N SER A 553 4.27 -16.52 14.27
CA SER A 553 2.92 -16.95 13.91
C SER A 553 2.18 -17.48 15.14
N THR A 554 0.86 -17.35 15.16
CA THR A 554 0.03 -17.80 16.27
C THR A 554 -1.15 -18.64 15.81
N SER A 555 -1.76 -19.36 16.74
CA SER A 555 -3.02 -20.08 16.49
C SER A 555 -3.88 -20.17 17.74
N GLY A 556 -5.17 -20.40 17.53
CA GLY A 556 -6.13 -20.61 18.59
C GLY A 556 -7.43 -21.22 18.07
N ARG A 557 -8.20 -21.85 18.96
CA ARG A 557 -9.52 -22.40 18.60
C ARG A 557 -10.62 -21.37 18.76
N LEU A 558 -11.30 -21.10 17.65
CA LEU A 558 -12.55 -20.35 17.58
C LEU A 558 -13.70 -21.35 17.44
N GLY A 559 -14.24 -21.81 18.58
CA GLY A 559 -15.15 -22.96 18.59
C GLY A 559 -14.48 -24.24 18.07
N LYS A 560 -15.02 -24.83 16.99
CA LYS A 560 -14.42 -26.00 16.33
C LYS A 560 -13.30 -25.64 15.35
N THR A 561 -13.30 -24.39 14.86
CA THR A 561 -12.35 -23.89 13.87
C THR A 561 -10.99 -23.64 14.51
N LEU A 562 -9.93 -24.18 13.90
CA LEU A 562 -8.57 -23.72 14.17
C LEU A 562 -8.32 -22.46 13.34
N LEU A 563 -8.01 -21.35 14.00
CA LEU A 563 -7.53 -20.13 13.36
C LEU A 563 -6.00 -20.09 13.47
N VAL A 564 -5.32 -19.91 12.34
CA VAL A 564 -3.87 -19.72 12.27
C VAL A 564 -3.57 -18.38 11.61
N VAL A 565 -2.76 -17.56 12.28
CA VAL A 565 -2.34 -16.22 11.81
C VAL A 565 -0.82 -16.22 11.63
N LEU A 566 -0.36 -16.13 10.38
CA LEU A 566 1.06 -16.17 10.04
C LEU A 566 1.75 -14.83 10.27
N ARG A 567 3.01 -14.88 10.68
CA ARG A 567 3.87 -13.70 10.82
C ARG A 567 5.27 -13.94 10.25
N THR A 568 5.33 -14.42 9.01
CA THR A 568 6.59 -14.80 8.37
C THR A 568 7.07 -13.81 7.32
N ASP A 569 6.13 -13.10 6.68
CA ASP A 569 6.34 -12.33 5.45
C ASP A 569 7.24 -13.11 4.47
N SER A 570 8.10 -12.40 3.74
CA SER A 570 9.06 -12.99 2.81
C SER A 570 10.31 -13.61 3.49
N TYR A 571 10.38 -13.61 4.83
CA TYR A 571 11.59 -13.95 5.59
C TYR A 571 11.60 -15.37 6.15
N ALA A 572 10.43 -16.00 6.26
CA ALA A 572 10.28 -17.31 6.87
C ALA A 572 9.15 -18.12 6.18
N LEU A 573 9.05 -19.40 6.53
CA LEU A 573 7.86 -20.21 6.26
C LEU A 573 7.34 -20.80 7.57
N THR A 574 6.02 -20.89 7.71
CA THR A 574 5.40 -21.53 8.86
C THR A 574 5.11 -22.98 8.53
N ARG A 575 5.65 -23.92 9.32
CA ARG A 575 5.14 -25.29 9.37
C ARG A 575 3.96 -25.34 10.32
N ILE A 576 2.80 -25.71 9.78
CA ILE A 576 1.58 -26.01 10.53
C ILE A 576 1.47 -27.54 10.57
N GLY A 577 1.92 -28.13 11.67
CA GLY A 577 1.75 -29.55 11.92
C GLY A 577 0.33 -29.84 12.38
N LEU A 578 -0.37 -30.76 11.72
CA LEU A 578 -1.74 -31.13 12.01
C LEU A 578 -1.85 -32.60 12.41
N ALA A 579 -2.80 -32.87 13.30
CA ALA A 579 -3.35 -34.18 13.59
C ALA A 579 -4.84 -34.13 13.25
N ALA A 580 -5.26 -34.74 12.15
CA ALA A 580 -6.62 -34.63 11.61
C ALA A 580 -7.27 -36.00 11.37
N ARG A 581 -8.58 -36.09 11.55
CA ARG A 581 -9.38 -37.29 11.26
C ARG A 581 -9.82 -37.34 9.80
N ASP A 582 -10.30 -38.49 9.34
CA ASP A 582 -10.79 -38.70 7.96
C ASP A 582 -11.93 -37.72 7.57
N ASP A 583 -12.70 -37.25 8.55
CA ASP A 583 -13.78 -36.26 8.36
C ASP A 583 -13.28 -34.79 8.30
N GLY A 584 -11.98 -34.56 8.46
CA GLY A 584 -11.37 -33.23 8.49
C GLY A 584 -11.27 -32.60 9.88
N THR A 585 -11.84 -33.23 10.92
CA THR A 585 -11.76 -32.71 12.29
C THR A 585 -10.31 -32.67 12.77
N ILE A 586 -9.83 -31.49 13.15
CA ILE A 586 -8.49 -31.31 13.71
C ILE A 586 -8.51 -31.74 15.18
N ALA A 587 -7.69 -32.72 15.53
CA ALA A 587 -7.49 -33.22 16.89
C ALA A 587 -6.36 -32.48 17.63
N GLY A 588 -5.37 -31.95 16.91
CA GLY A 588 -4.29 -31.14 17.49
C GLY A 588 -3.46 -30.43 16.42
N SER A 589 -2.70 -29.42 16.85
CA SER A 589 -1.80 -28.65 15.98
C SER A 589 -0.53 -28.19 16.68
N GLU A 590 0.49 -27.86 15.89
CA GLU A 590 1.74 -27.22 16.32
C GLU A 590 2.21 -26.26 15.23
N LEU A 591 2.83 -25.15 15.62
CA LEU A 591 3.44 -24.18 14.71
C LEU A 591 4.96 -24.15 14.90
N GLU A 592 5.70 -24.09 13.79
CA GLU A 592 7.14 -23.84 13.76
C GLU A 592 7.42 -22.82 12.65
N ASP A 593 7.86 -21.62 13.03
CA ASP A 593 8.34 -20.63 12.07
C ASP A 593 9.80 -20.92 11.72
N ILE A 594 10.06 -21.16 10.44
CA ILE A 594 11.38 -21.52 9.94
C ILE A 594 11.94 -20.30 9.21
N VAL A 595 12.79 -19.55 9.90
CA VAL A 595 13.49 -18.38 9.33
C VAL A 595 14.43 -18.83 8.22
N LEU A 596 14.34 -18.20 7.06
CA LEU A 596 15.18 -18.50 5.88
C LEU A 596 16.54 -17.79 5.99
N ASP A 597 17.25 -18.03 7.09
CA ASP A 597 18.55 -17.40 7.38
C ASP A 597 19.73 -18.08 6.67
N GLU A 598 20.95 -17.64 6.99
CA GLU A 598 22.18 -18.12 6.36
C GLU A 598 22.53 -19.58 6.70
N THR A 599 21.84 -20.21 7.65
CA THR A 599 22.01 -21.64 7.96
C THR A 599 21.40 -22.54 6.88
N ILE A 600 20.50 -22.01 6.06
CA ILE A 600 19.92 -22.70 4.91
C ILE A 600 20.70 -22.30 3.66
N ALA A 601 21.41 -23.27 3.08
CA ALA A 601 22.13 -23.07 1.83
C ALA A 601 21.18 -22.77 0.66
N ASP A 602 21.65 -21.97 -0.30
CA ASP A 602 20.90 -21.67 -1.52
C ASP A 602 20.78 -22.90 -2.44
N ASP A 603 19.60 -23.11 -3.02
CA ASP A 603 19.38 -24.12 -4.06
C ASP A 603 20.13 -23.71 -5.35
N PRO A 604 21.12 -24.50 -5.82
CA PRO A 604 21.94 -24.09 -6.96
C PRO A 604 21.16 -23.87 -8.27
N PRO A 605 20.16 -24.71 -8.62
CA PRO A 605 19.30 -24.43 -9.78
C PRO A 605 18.49 -23.12 -9.67
N VAL A 606 17.92 -22.80 -8.50
CA VAL A 606 17.24 -21.51 -8.31
C VAL A 606 18.24 -20.37 -8.44
N ARG A 607 19.41 -20.48 -7.80
CA ARG A 607 20.48 -19.48 -7.89
C ARG A 607 20.90 -19.20 -9.33
N ALA A 608 21.02 -20.24 -10.16
CA ALA A 608 21.35 -20.07 -11.58
C ALA A 608 20.24 -19.34 -12.37
N ARG A 609 18.96 -19.60 -12.09
CA ARG A 609 17.82 -18.90 -12.74
C ARG A 609 17.78 -17.43 -12.36
N LEU A 610 18.03 -17.14 -11.10
CA LEU A 610 18.15 -15.79 -10.55
C LEU A 610 19.30 -15.02 -11.22
N ASP A 611 20.50 -15.61 -11.24
CA ASP A 611 21.68 -15.03 -11.91
C ASP A 611 21.38 -14.72 -13.39
N ALA A 612 20.75 -15.67 -14.11
CA ALA A 612 20.37 -15.49 -15.51
C ALA A 612 19.31 -14.39 -15.71
N HIS A 613 18.34 -14.27 -14.80
CA HIS A 613 17.35 -13.21 -14.84
C HIS A 613 17.99 -11.83 -14.69
N TYR A 614 18.84 -11.64 -13.68
CA TYR A 614 19.51 -10.36 -13.48
C TYR A 614 20.52 -10.05 -14.58
N ALA A 615 21.21 -11.04 -15.13
CA ALA A 615 22.08 -10.83 -16.30
C ALA A 615 21.29 -10.36 -17.53
N ARG A 616 20.12 -10.95 -17.78
CA ARG A 616 19.23 -10.51 -18.86
C ARG A 616 18.70 -9.11 -18.61
N LEU A 617 18.23 -8.82 -17.39
CA LEU A 617 17.81 -7.46 -17.03
C LEU A 617 18.95 -6.48 -17.26
N ALA A 618 20.18 -6.76 -16.81
CA ALA A 618 21.34 -5.89 -17.03
C ALA A 618 21.59 -5.61 -18.52
N ALA A 619 21.41 -6.61 -19.38
CA ALA A 619 21.59 -6.49 -20.82
C ALA A 619 20.44 -5.70 -21.50
N GLU A 620 19.22 -5.79 -20.96
CA GLU A 620 18.01 -5.12 -21.47
C GLU A 620 17.80 -3.70 -20.88
N SER A 621 18.50 -3.37 -19.79
CA SER A 621 18.22 -2.18 -18.97
C SER A 621 18.78 -0.89 -19.57
N GLY A 622 17.94 -0.22 -20.35
CA GLY A 622 17.78 1.23 -20.26
C GLY A 622 16.66 1.63 -19.27
N LEU A 623 16.54 0.93 -18.13
CA LEU A 623 15.46 1.14 -17.15
C LEU A 623 15.67 2.39 -16.29
N ALA A 624 14.64 2.84 -15.55
CA ALA A 624 14.71 3.98 -14.65
C ALA A 624 15.67 3.69 -13.47
N GLU A 625 16.94 3.94 -13.72
CA GLU A 625 18.01 3.76 -12.74
C GLU A 625 17.80 4.71 -11.53
N PRO A 626 18.22 4.31 -10.32
CA PRO A 626 18.14 5.18 -9.14
C PRO A 626 18.82 6.52 -9.41
N PRO A 627 18.32 7.62 -8.81
CA PRO A 627 18.89 8.94 -9.02
C PRO A 627 20.40 8.90 -8.75
N PRO A 628 21.19 9.64 -9.55
CA PRO A 628 22.64 9.59 -9.44
C PRO A 628 23.08 10.08 -8.05
N ILE A 629 23.78 9.23 -7.31
CA ILE A 629 24.38 9.57 -6.00
C ILE A 629 25.58 10.50 -6.25
N GLY A 630 25.76 11.49 -5.39
CA GLY A 630 26.85 12.48 -5.47
C GLY A 630 26.56 13.67 -6.40
N ALA A 631 25.33 13.88 -6.85
CA ALA A 631 24.99 15.02 -7.73
C ALA A 631 25.30 16.38 -7.09
N ARG A 632 25.31 16.42 -5.75
CA ARG A 632 25.61 17.59 -4.92
C ARG A 632 27.10 17.91 -4.80
N LEU A 633 27.99 17.00 -5.22
CA LEU A 633 29.45 17.12 -5.07
C LEU A 633 30.16 17.68 -6.32
N ARG A 634 29.40 18.17 -7.31
CA ARG A 634 29.95 18.81 -8.52
C ARG A 634 30.29 20.27 -8.26
N LEU A 635 31.57 20.55 -8.05
CA LEU A 635 32.09 21.92 -7.94
C LEU A 635 32.25 22.62 -9.30
N SER A 636 32.36 21.86 -10.39
CA SER A 636 32.50 22.39 -11.75
C SER A 636 31.83 21.46 -12.77
N PRO A 637 31.15 22.00 -13.79
CA PRO A 637 30.52 21.20 -14.85
C PRO A 637 31.50 20.32 -15.65
N ASP A 638 32.75 20.79 -15.82
CA ASP A 638 33.77 20.13 -16.64
C ASP A 638 34.67 19.16 -15.85
N ALA A 639 34.43 19.00 -14.54
CA ALA A 639 35.22 18.11 -13.71
C ALA A 639 34.81 16.64 -13.95
N THR A 640 35.80 15.81 -14.28
CA THR A 640 35.66 14.37 -14.47
C THR A 640 36.18 13.54 -13.31
N TYR A 641 35.62 12.33 -13.14
CA TYR A 641 36.11 11.33 -12.19
C TYR A 641 37.39 10.69 -12.71
N THR A 642 38.37 10.55 -11.83
CA THR A 642 39.73 10.07 -12.14
C THR A 642 40.07 8.76 -11.46
N GLY A 643 39.37 8.43 -10.38
CA GLY A 643 39.57 7.26 -9.55
C GLY A 643 40.70 7.39 -8.52
N ALA A 644 40.65 6.56 -7.48
CA ALA A 644 41.55 6.59 -6.33
C ALA A 644 43.04 6.45 -6.69
N ALA A 645 43.36 5.83 -7.83
CA ALA A 645 44.74 5.69 -8.31
C ALA A 645 45.39 7.06 -8.60
N ALA A 646 44.61 8.06 -9.03
CA ALA A 646 45.10 9.42 -9.27
C ALA A 646 45.36 10.20 -7.97
N CYS A 647 44.67 9.85 -6.88
CA CYS A 647 44.82 10.51 -5.57
C CYS A 647 46.02 9.97 -4.77
N ALA A 648 46.35 8.68 -4.96
CA ALA A 648 47.33 7.96 -4.14
C ALA A 648 48.74 8.60 -4.06
N PRO A 649 49.31 9.20 -5.13
CA PRO A 649 50.65 9.79 -5.06
C PRO A 649 50.74 11.01 -4.14
N CYS A 650 49.69 11.84 -4.09
CA CYS A 650 49.65 13.05 -3.26
C CYS A 650 49.05 12.80 -1.87
N HIS A 651 48.19 11.79 -1.73
CA HIS A 651 47.48 11.43 -0.49
C HIS A 651 47.74 9.98 -0.05
N PRO A 652 49.01 9.60 0.23
CA PRO A 652 49.36 8.22 0.54
C PRO A 652 48.75 7.73 1.87
N ALA A 653 48.67 8.60 2.88
CA ALA A 653 48.13 8.26 4.19
C ALA A 653 46.60 8.04 4.15
N GLU A 654 45.88 8.97 3.53
CA GLU A 654 44.43 8.90 3.35
C GLU A 654 44.04 7.70 2.47
N THR A 655 44.82 7.43 1.42
CA THR A 655 44.60 6.25 0.56
C THR A 655 44.83 4.95 1.32
N ALA A 656 45.86 4.88 2.16
CA ALA A 656 46.12 3.70 2.99
C ALA A 656 44.99 3.46 4.00
N GLN A 657 44.49 4.52 4.64
CA GLN A 657 43.34 4.43 5.53
C GLN A 657 42.08 3.99 4.78
N TRP A 658 41.76 4.61 3.64
CA TRP A 658 40.60 4.25 2.83
C TRP A 658 40.61 2.77 2.46
N LYS A 659 41.76 2.21 2.08
CA LYS A 659 41.93 0.78 1.77
C LYS A 659 41.56 -0.16 2.92
N ALA A 660 41.65 0.30 4.17
CA ALA A 660 41.25 -0.47 5.35
C ALA A 660 39.73 -0.40 5.64
N THR A 661 38.98 0.43 4.92
CA THR A 661 37.53 0.59 5.11
C THR A 661 36.72 -0.33 4.20
N PRO A 662 35.47 -0.66 4.56
CA PRO A 662 34.56 -1.40 3.69
C PRO A 662 34.34 -0.75 2.32
N HIS A 663 34.40 0.58 2.24
CA HIS A 663 34.24 1.34 1.00
C HIS A 663 35.21 0.92 -0.10
N ALA A 664 36.48 0.66 0.24
CA ALA A 664 37.50 0.20 -0.71
C ALA A 664 37.25 -1.20 -1.26
N SER A 665 36.37 -1.98 -0.61
CA SER A 665 35.99 -3.34 -1.04
C SER A 665 34.54 -3.43 -1.52
N ALA A 666 33.82 -2.31 -1.60
CA ALA A 666 32.37 -2.29 -1.83
C ALA A 666 31.94 -3.07 -3.09
N TYR A 667 32.55 -2.84 -4.26
CA TYR A 667 32.19 -3.62 -5.46
C TYR A 667 32.49 -5.12 -5.35
N ALA A 668 33.50 -5.52 -4.57
CA ALA A 668 33.82 -6.94 -4.37
C ALA A 668 32.72 -7.68 -3.62
N THR A 669 31.92 -7.00 -2.79
CA THR A 669 30.74 -7.62 -2.16
C THR A 669 29.66 -7.93 -3.19
N LEU A 670 29.56 -7.16 -4.28
CA LEU A 670 28.65 -7.50 -5.38
C LEU A 670 29.12 -8.77 -6.07
N LEU A 671 30.42 -8.92 -6.32
CA LEU A 671 30.97 -10.13 -6.93
C LEU A 671 30.75 -11.37 -6.04
N SER A 672 31.00 -11.25 -4.73
CA SER A 672 30.82 -12.37 -3.79
C SER A 672 29.35 -12.78 -3.62
N LYS A 673 28.43 -11.81 -3.73
CA LYS A 673 26.98 -12.04 -3.67
C LYS A 673 26.32 -12.23 -5.05
N ARG A 674 27.11 -12.29 -6.14
CA ARG A 674 26.65 -12.40 -7.54
C ARG A 674 25.68 -11.30 -7.98
N ARG A 675 25.82 -10.09 -7.43
CA ARG A 675 24.98 -8.90 -7.68
C ARG A 675 25.60 -7.89 -8.66
N GLN A 676 26.70 -8.23 -9.33
CA GLN A 676 27.41 -7.34 -10.27
C GLN A 676 26.62 -6.98 -11.55
N GLY A 677 25.40 -7.49 -11.71
CA GLY A 677 24.46 -7.15 -12.79
C GLY A 677 23.19 -6.44 -12.32
N VAL A 678 23.07 -6.06 -11.04
CA VAL A 678 21.86 -5.42 -10.52
C VAL A 678 22.05 -3.89 -10.50
N PRO A 679 21.40 -3.10 -11.40
CA PRO A 679 21.67 -1.66 -11.52
C PRO A 679 21.46 -0.87 -10.22
N GLY A 680 20.48 -1.27 -9.40
CA GLY A 680 20.21 -0.67 -8.11
C GLY A 680 21.38 -0.78 -7.11
N CYS A 681 22.22 -1.80 -7.25
CA CYS A 681 23.37 -2.01 -6.36
C CYS A 681 24.54 -1.08 -6.70
N PHE A 682 24.65 -0.59 -7.95
CA PHE A 682 25.78 0.27 -8.32
C PHE A 682 25.73 1.62 -7.63
N ALA A 683 24.54 2.15 -7.30
CA ALA A 683 24.38 3.42 -6.60
C ALA A 683 25.31 3.56 -5.38
N CYS A 684 25.46 2.50 -4.58
CA CYS A 684 26.25 2.52 -3.35
C CYS A 684 27.56 1.71 -3.40
N HIS A 685 27.89 1.04 -4.50
CA HIS A 685 29.04 0.12 -4.59
C HIS A 685 30.12 0.54 -5.58
N VAL A 686 29.91 1.63 -6.32
CA VAL A 686 30.88 2.21 -7.27
C VAL A 686 30.99 3.72 -7.07
N THR A 687 31.94 4.35 -7.76
CA THR A 687 32.17 5.79 -7.70
C THR A 687 31.51 6.50 -8.88
N GLY A 688 30.68 7.51 -8.58
CA GLY A 688 30.07 8.36 -9.60
C GLY A 688 29.05 7.65 -10.51
N TYR A 689 28.33 6.63 -10.03
CA TYR A 689 27.33 5.95 -10.85
C TYR A 689 26.35 6.94 -11.48
N ARG A 690 26.22 6.89 -12.82
CA ARG A 690 25.40 7.78 -13.66
C ARG A 690 25.74 9.27 -13.61
N GLN A 691 26.77 9.65 -12.88
CA GLN A 691 27.30 11.00 -12.98
C GLN A 691 27.99 11.15 -14.34
N PRO A 692 27.89 12.31 -15.00
CA PRO A 692 28.76 12.62 -16.13
C PRO A 692 30.23 12.26 -15.82
N THR A 693 30.80 11.36 -16.63
CA THR A 693 32.14 10.75 -16.53
C THR A 693 32.42 9.78 -15.37
N GLY A 694 31.41 9.41 -14.58
CA GLY A 694 31.54 8.39 -13.53
C GLY A 694 31.29 6.97 -14.03
N TYR A 695 31.18 6.00 -13.11
CA TYR A 695 31.15 4.56 -13.43
C TYR A 695 30.03 4.15 -14.41
N ARG A 696 30.42 3.41 -15.45
CA ARG A 696 29.53 2.67 -16.36
C ARG A 696 29.71 1.15 -16.22
N VAL A 697 28.58 0.44 -16.28
CA VAL A 697 28.45 -1.01 -16.01
C VAL A 697 29.39 -1.88 -16.85
N THR A 698 29.68 -1.47 -18.09
CA THR A 698 30.39 -2.30 -19.08
C THR A 698 31.83 -1.90 -19.35
N SER A 699 32.34 -0.78 -18.81
CA SER A 699 33.66 -0.23 -19.22
C SER A 699 34.58 0.26 -18.10
N ASP A 700 34.07 0.61 -16.91
CA ASP A 700 34.84 1.47 -16.00
C ASP A 700 35.36 0.72 -14.76
N VAL A 701 36.29 -0.23 -14.97
CA VAL A 701 36.95 -0.97 -13.89
C VAL A 701 37.62 -0.02 -12.88
N ALA A 702 38.14 1.12 -13.34
CA ALA A 702 38.84 2.11 -12.53
C ALA A 702 37.96 2.79 -11.47
N LEU A 703 36.64 2.82 -11.65
CA LEU A 703 35.69 3.47 -10.74
C LEU A 703 34.89 2.48 -9.89
N ARG A 704 35.29 1.20 -9.87
CA ARG A 704 34.75 0.21 -8.93
C ARG A 704 35.08 0.62 -7.50
N HIS A 705 34.21 0.24 -6.56
CA HIS A 705 34.26 0.58 -5.14
C HIS A 705 33.83 2.02 -4.84
N VAL A 706 33.56 2.31 -3.57
CA VAL A 706 33.29 3.67 -3.09
C VAL A 706 34.63 4.31 -2.80
N GLN A 707 35.08 5.21 -3.68
CA GLN A 707 36.43 5.79 -3.65
C GLN A 707 36.42 7.21 -3.06
N CYS A 708 37.59 7.87 -3.06
CA CYS A 708 37.77 9.25 -2.57
C CYS A 708 36.74 10.22 -3.17
N GLU A 709 36.49 10.11 -4.48
CA GLU A 709 35.62 11.02 -5.22
C GLU A 709 34.11 10.83 -4.89
N SER A 710 33.73 9.77 -4.17
CA SER A 710 32.36 9.62 -3.63
C SER A 710 32.07 10.58 -2.47
N CYS A 711 33.09 11.03 -1.75
CA CYS A 711 32.96 12.03 -0.68
C CYS A 711 33.48 13.41 -1.12
N HIS A 712 34.56 13.43 -1.89
CA HIS A 712 35.29 14.65 -2.26
C HIS A 712 34.86 15.27 -3.61
N GLY A 713 34.03 14.56 -4.38
CA GLY A 713 33.62 14.96 -5.73
C GLY A 713 34.67 14.62 -6.82
N PRO A 714 34.38 14.91 -8.10
CA PRO A 714 35.27 14.60 -9.22
C PRO A 714 36.61 15.36 -9.13
N GLY A 715 37.73 14.65 -9.15
CA GLY A 715 39.06 15.17 -8.79
C GLY A 715 39.92 15.69 -9.94
N SER A 716 39.54 15.51 -11.21
CA SER A 716 40.38 15.87 -12.37
C SER A 716 40.94 17.30 -12.35
N ARG A 717 40.17 18.30 -11.92
CA ARG A 717 40.64 19.68 -11.79
C ARG A 717 41.66 19.83 -10.67
N HIS A 718 41.43 19.16 -9.55
CA HIS A 718 42.33 19.18 -8.40
C HIS A 718 43.65 18.48 -8.72
N VAL A 719 43.60 17.33 -9.40
CA VAL A 719 44.80 16.62 -9.87
C VAL A 719 45.64 17.50 -10.82
N LYS A 720 44.99 18.29 -11.68
CA LYS A 720 45.67 19.20 -12.61
C LYS A 720 46.20 20.47 -11.95
N ASP A 721 45.48 20.99 -10.96
CA ASP A 721 45.72 22.27 -10.30
C ASP A 721 45.31 22.14 -8.82
N PRO A 722 46.21 21.68 -7.93
CA PRO A 722 45.87 21.32 -6.55
C PRO A 722 45.49 22.53 -5.69
N ARG A 723 44.20 22.92 -5.73
CA ARG A 723 43.66 24.03 -4.95
C ARG A 723 42.58 23.57 -3.98
N ARG A 724 42.43 24.33 -2.89
CA ARG A 724 41.47 24.00 -1.82
C ARG A 724 40.01 24.25 -2.20
N ASP A 725 39.76 25.06 -3.21
CA ASP A 725 38.44 25.50 -3.67
C ASP A 725 37.87 24.66 -4.83
N ASN A 726 38.67 23.77 -5.41
CA ASN A 726 38.28 22.92 -6.55
C ASN A 726 38.10 21.43 -6.20
N ILE A 727 38.07 21.11 -4.91
CA ILE A 727 37.73 19.79 -4.35
C ILE A 727 36.96 19.96 -3.03
N VAL A 728 36.02 19.05 -2.73
CA VAL A 728 35.26 19.13 -1.46
C VAL A 728 36.15 18.64 -0.32
N ARG A 729 36.63 19.54 0.54
CA ARG A 729 37.48 19.16 1.68
C ARG A 729 36.72 18.56 2.86
N ALA A 730 35.53 19.08 3.12
CA ALA A 730 34.69 18.69 4.25
C ALA A 730 33.32 18.22 3.71
N PRO A 731 33.17 16.91 3.44
CA PRO A 731 31.90 16.36 2.96
C PRO A 731 30.79 16.59 3.98
N ALA A 732 29.63 17.05 3.52
CA ALA A 732 28.43 17.20 4.34
C ALA A 732 27.88 15.82 4.76
N ALA A 733 27.24 15.74 5.93
CA ALA A 733 26.65 14.50 6.43
C ALA A 733 25.63 13.87 5.44
N ALA A 734 24.94 14.72 4.67
CA ALA A 734 23.98 14.30 3.67
C ALA A 734 24.56 13.37 2.58
N VAL A 735 25.87 13.45 2.31
CA VAL A 735 26.55 12.55 1.34
C VAL A 735 26.49 11.10 1.83
N CYS A 736 26.67 10.87 3.13
CA CYS A 736 26.64 9.53 3.71
C CYS A 736 25.25 8.92 3.59
N THR A 737 24.19 9.71 3.83
CA THR A 737 22.79 9.27 3.83
C THR A 737 22.24 8.98 2.43
N GLU A 738 22.97 9.33 1.35
CA GLU A 738 22.60 8.91 0.00
C GLU A 738 22.78 7.39 -0.19
N CYS A 739 23.74 6.80 0.51
CA CYS A 739 23.99 5.35 0.51
C CYS A 739 23.54 4.65 1.79
N HIS A 740 23.67 5.32 2.94
CA HIS A 740 23.33 4.83 4.27
C HIS A 740 21.94 5.30 4.69
N THR A 741 20.89 4.67 4.14
CA THR A 741 19.53 4.82 4.68
C THR A 741 19.22 3.67 5.64
N GLU A 742 18.08 3.77 6.34
CA GLU A 742 17.53 2.69 7.15
C GLU A 742 17.44 1.36 6.39
N LYS A 743 17.28 1.39 5.06
CA LYS A 743 17.20 0.19 4.21
C LYS A 743 18.57 -0.46 4.00
N GLN A 744 19.64 0.32 3.82
CA GLN A 744 20.95 -0.19 3.41
C GLN A 744 21.97 -0.34 4.56
N SER A 745 21.75 0.27 5.72
CA SER A 745 22.69 0.17 6.85
C SER A 745 22.02 0.32 8.22
N GLU A 746 22.73 -0.03 9.29
CA GLU A 746 22.33 0.19 10.68
C GLU A 746 22.70 1.61 11.18
N MET A 747 23.04 2.52 10.26
CA MET A 747 23.37 3.90 10.61
C MET A 747 22.08 4.66 10.96
N THR A 748 22.05 5.23 12.15
CA THR A 748 21.00 6.11 12.66
C THR A 748 21.58 7.47 12.99
N GLU A 749 20.73 8.45 13.27
CA GLU A 749 21.19 9.75 13.76
C GLU A 749 22.00 9.63 15.05
N GLN A 750 21.62 8.71 15.95
CA GLN A 750 22.31 8.53 17.23
C GLN A 750 23.73 7.95 17.09
N ASN A 751 23.96 7.07 16.11
CA ASN A 751 25.27 6.41 15.92
C ASN A 751 26.06 6.98 14.73
N PHE A 752 25.59 8.06 14.10
CA PHE A 752 26.25 8.67 12.94
C PHE A 752 27.70 9.06 13.21
N THR A 753 27.98 9.60 14.40
CA THR A 753 29.35 9.99 14.81
C THR A 753 30.31 8.81 14.81
N ASP A 754 29.87 7.63 15.26
CA ASP A 754 30.68 6.41 15.30
C ASP A 754 30.93 5.88 13.88
N TYR A 755 29.93 5.95 13.01
CA TYR A 755 30.09 5.62 11.58
C TYR A 755 31.09 6.56 10.90
N ARG A 756 30.97 7.87 11.16
CA ARG A 756 31.84 8.89 10.58
C ARG A 756 33.28 8.78 11.09
N ALA A 757 33.48 8.47 12.37
CA ALA A 757 34.82 8.30 12.95
C ALA A 757 35.66 7.21 12.26
N LYS A 758 35.02 6.19 11.66
CA LYS A 758 35.71 5.11 10.93
C LYS A 758 36.32 5.56 9.60
N ILE A 759 35.86 6.68 9.04
CA ILE A 759 36.26 7.16 7.70
C ILE A 759 36.93 8.53 7.72
N VAL A 760 36.85 9.26 8.83
CA VAL A 760 37.51 10.57 8.94
C VAL A 760 39.02 10.37 8.94
N HIS A 761 39.70 11.08 8.04
CA HIS A 761 41.15 11.13 8.00
C HIS A 761 41.70 11.79 9.26
N ALA A 762 42.72 11.20 9.88
CA ALA A 762 43.35 11.78 11.06
C ALA A 762 43.82 13.20 10.71
N ALA A 763 43.38 14.20 11.48
CA ALA A 763 43.87 15.56 11.32
C ALA A 763 45.34 15.61 11.78
N GLY A 764 46.27 15.51 10.83
CA GLY A 764 47.70 15.49 11.11
C GLY A 764 48.51 16.20 10.02
N ALA A 765 48.91 17.44 10.34
CA ALA A 765 50.07 18.18 9.82
C ALA A 765 50.32 18.15 8.30
N GLY A 766 49.76 19.12 7.58
CA GLY A 766 50.14 19.39 6.19
C GLY A 766 49.31 20.51 5.58
N ASP A 767 49.56 21.75 6.01
CA ASP A 767 49.32 22.90 5.13
C ASP A 767 50.32 22.80 3.97
N HIS A 768 49.92 22.12 2.91
CA HIS A 768 50.48 22.28 1.58
C HIS A 768 49.36 22.67 0.62
#